data_AF-A0AA41ERG5-F1
#
_entry.id   AF-A0AA41ERG5-F1
#
_cell.length_a   1.000
_cell.length_b   1.000
_cell.length_c   1.000
_cell.angle_alpha   90.00
_cell.angle_beta   90.00
_cell.angle_gamma   90.00
#
_symmetry.space_group_name_H-M   'P 1'
#
loop_
_entity.id
_entity.type
_entity.pdbx_description
1 polymer ?
#
loop_
_entity_poly.entity_id
_entity_poly.type
_entity_poly.pdbx_seq_one_letter_code
_entity_poly.pdbx_strand_id
1 'polypeptide(L)'
;MLKQSDAFNTVFNSDQRTLAVKFTVADKDYTADDLASIDYDSGAMTGESMGIGTAYENSVTITFANLIEGIKDQDQVTVSIGAQLPDGTFEYAPLGVFYVNNDISMDRNNNVTTITADDGMCKMEGVYTPKVTLPVSIADMALDIANQTGVMVNSDNLSALPKQAVAELPKNQTYRTVLGWLAMMVPGYAAFDRDGKLCLKGITQPTTYEVTPETYEFQGLTKNENPYTVAGIVIAQDNDSDYSATDGGGNDGTSVTDDTDDHSVDTKTAYDTEDADTDDADDTTKSISVGATTGSIISTSNPLMTQDALNAAWKIIQPIQYYQYTLNWFGNPAVEAGDWLIVSDTAGNKFTVPNNSYTMTFDGGYSATSSTGESVTSSDTWDYNGTLNQTIKEVVRQTNASGTYSYFTVSDPANPSEGDIWYKPNGEKVTLYIYSNGAWKPIVDDMTGQQIQQSVADAQADIKTAKAVADAANTLAANNQNALQSKLGTDEFNTAVSQLNNDINLRVKTGDVISQINLEANQTLIESGKILLDAPTVTFSGNAFIPSAAISDLSADKLTAGTIDANTVNIINLNGDSISSKSITGDKLSVNAIQAGFNDMGNVMNIDSSSLNFYNGGNQVLSLNQTGLEIWESGVEVGEIHANIYADEPNYRGLDFDLSENADYMAWAAKDSSTSPYYAKLTWNRNTHDGLEAGFSFADPVMFQSQVEALKGMQLDGTLNMDYNDIVNAAVNNIQIGNIAPIGGGINNSVINFSNETVGTHNGILIGAGSGHGIFIGPDTIFLLFGGGVYNMYEVIKSIGTGETW
;
A
#
# COMPACT_ATOMS: atom_id res chain seq x y z
N MET A 1 -19.06 -35.98 17.39
CA MET A 1 -20.11 -36.49 18.27
C MET A 1 -19.63 -36.26 19.68
N LEU A 2 -20.40 -35.46 20.41
CA LEU A 2 -20.14 -35.13 21.79
C LEU A 2 -20.19 -36.40 22.64
N LYS A 3 -19.18 -36.58 23.50
CA LYS A 3 -19.05 -37.79 24.33
C LYS A 3 -20.00 -37.76 25.53
N GLN A 4 -21.18 -38.34 25.34
CA GLN A 4 -22.15 -38.66 26.41
C GLN A 4 -21.97 -40.10 26.90
N SER A 5 -22.71 -40.50 27.94
CA SER A 5 -22.72 -41.88 28.44
C SER A 5 -23.39 -42.88 27.48
N ASP A 6 -23.04 -44.17 27.64
CA ASP A 6 -23.71 -45.26 26.92
C ASP A 6 -25.22 -45.30 27.24
N ALA A 7 -25.61 -44.87 28.44
CA ALA A 7 -27.01 -44.81 28.87
C ALA A 7 -27.78 -43.70 28.13
N PHE A 8 -27.20 -42.51 27.98
CA PHE A 8 -27.78 -41.41 27.20
C PHE A 8 -28.04 -41.82 25.75
N ASN A 9 -27.03 -42.40 25.08
CA ASN A 9 -27.16 -42.89 23.72
C ASN A 9 -28.18 -44.03 23.59
N THR A 10 -28.32 -44.87 24.61
CA THR A 10 -29.37 -45.91 24.66
C THR A 10 -30.78 -45.31 24.74
N VAL A 11 -30.96 -44.17 25.43
CA VAL A 11 -32.29 -43.51 25.55
C VAL A 11 -32.72 -42.83 24.25
N PHE A 12 -31.80 -42.23 23.49
CA PHE A 12 -32.13 -41.67 22.17
C PHE A 12 -32.41 -42.75 21.11
N ASN A 13 -31.84 -43.94 21.27
CA ASN A 13 -32.16 -45.12 20.45
C ASN A 13 -33.35 -45.95 21.00
N SER A 14 -34.28 -45.33 21.76
CA SER A 14 -35.43 -46.03 22.35
C SER A 14 -36.80 -45.45 21.94
N ASP A 15 -37.76 -46.36 21.76
CA ASP A 15 -39.19 -46.13 21.49
C ASP A 15 -39.85 -45.13 22.46
N GLN A 16 -39.33 -45.04 23.70
CA GLN A 16 -39.85 -44.17 24.75
C GLN A 16 -38.71 -43.45 25.48
N ARG A 17 -38.70 -42.12 25.36
CA ARG A 17 -37.72 -41.24 25.99
C ARG A 17 -38.43 -40.09 26.71
N THR A 18 -37.95 -39.72 27.90
CA THR A 18 -38.39 -38.51 28.61
C THR A 18 -37.30 -37.46 28.44
N LEU A 19 -37.61 -36.40 27.71
CA LEU A 19 -36.67 -35.32 27.40
C LEU A 19 -36.92 -34.11 28.29
N ALA A 20 -35.88 -33.29 28.43
CA ALA A 20 -35.95 -31.98 29.07
C ALA A 20 -35.00 -31.03 28.35
N VAL A 21 -35.33 -29.74 28.31
CA VAL A 21 -34.46 -28.70 27.78
C VAL A 21 -34.13 -27.69 28.89
N LYS A 22 -32.90 -27.19 28.85
CA LYS A 22 -32.43 -26.06 29.64
C LYS A 22 -31.75 -25.09 28.70
N PHE A 23 -32.03 -23.81 28.86
CA PHE A 23 -31.36 -22.78 28.09
C PHE A 23 -31.20 -21.51 28.91
N THR A 24 -30.16 -20.75 28.63
CA THR A 24 -29.83 -19.49 29.30
C THR A 24 -29.82 -18.40 28.23
N VAL A 25 -30.46 -17.26 28.49
CA VAL A 25 -30.46 -16.09 27.61
C VAL A 25 -30.27 -14.84 28.47
N ALA A 26 -29.26 -14.01 28.16
CA ALA A 26 -28.97 -12.78 28.89
C ALA A 26 -28.86 -12.99 30.42
N ASP A 27 -28.04 -13.96 30.83
CA ASP A 27 -27.80 -14.40 32.22
C ASP A 27 -29.05 -14.90 32.99
N LYS A 28 -30.14 -15.26 32.29
CA LYS A 28 -31.36 -15.86 32.89
C LYS A 28 -31.55 -17.29 32.39
N ASP A 29 -31.77 -18.22 33.31
CA ASP A 29 -32.08 -19.61 33.00
C ASP A 29 -33.58 -19.82 32.75
N TYR A 30 -33.88 -20.67 31.76
CA TYR A 30 -35.21 -21.06 31.31
C TYR A 30 -35.29 -22.58 31.08
N THR A 31 -36.51 -23.10 31.03
CA THR A 31 -36.81 -24.53 30.92
C THR A 31 -37.89 -24.83 29.88
N ALA A 32 -38.26 -26.11 29.74
CA ALA A 32 -39.40 -26.52 28.91
C ALA A 32 -40.72 -25.80 29.27
N ASP A 33 -40.93 -25.39 30.53
CA ASP A 33 -42.13 -24.68 30.98
C ASP A 33 -42.23 -23.24 30.40
N ASP A 34 -41.11 -22.68 29.93
CA ASP A 34 -41.01 -21.32 29.39
C ASP A 34 -41.07 -21.28 27.84
N LEU A 35 -41.12 -22.45 27.20
CA LEU A 35 -40.78 -22.65 25.79
C LEU A 35 -41.99 -23.03 24.91
N ALA A 36 -41.97 -22.56 23.65
CA ALA A 36 -42.86 -23.02 22.58
C ALA A 36 -42.10 -23.80 21.48
N SER A 37 -40.96 -23.31 21.01
CA SER A 37 -40.03 -24.10 20.17
C SER A 37 -38.57 -23.70 20.38
N ILE A 38 -37.65 -24.67 20.24
CA ILE A 38 -36.27 -24.42 19.82
C ILE A 38 -36.04 -25.10 18.48
N ASP A 39 -35.52 -24.35 17.53
CA ASP A 39 -35.09 -24.82 16.22
C ASP A 39 -33.60 -24.52 16.08
N TYR A 40 -32.78 -25.54 15.78
CA TYR A 40 -31.32 -25.45 15.67
C TYR A 40 -30.89 -25.87 14.28
N ASP A 41 -30.01 -25.10 13.65
CA ASP A 41 -29.39 -25.40 12.36
C ASP A 41 -27.87 -25.45 12.48
N SER A 42 -27.26 -26.36 11.74
CA SER A 42 -25.83 -26.63 11.81
C SER A 42 -25.28 -27.24 10.52
N GLY A 43 -24.14 -26.72 10.08
CA GLY A 43 -23.48 -27.12 8.85
C GLY A 43 -21.98 -27.36 9.03
N ALA A 44 -21.46 -28.26 8.21
CA ALA A 44 -20.05 -28.59 8.08
C ALA A 44 -19.84 -29.30 6.73
N MET A 45 -18.95 -28.79 5.87
CA MET A 45 -18.72 -29.33 4.53
C MET A 45 -19.95 -29.29 3.61
N THR A 46 -20.80 -28.27 3.79
CA THR A 46 -21.99 -27.99 2.96
C THR A 46 -21.62 -27.51 1.55
N GLY A 47 -22.51 -27.78 0.60
CA GLY A 47 -22.52 -27.20 -0.75
C GLY A 47 -22.98 -28.17 -1.84
N GLU A 48 -22.89 -27.76 -3.11
CA GLU A 48 -23.18 -28.64 -4.27
C GLU A 48 -22.22 -29.84 -4.39
N SER A 49 -21.04 -29.73 -3.76
CA SER A 49 -20.05 -30.78 -3.60
C SER A 49 -19.46 -30.70 -2.18
N MET A 50 -18.80 -31.77 -1.70
CA MET A 50 -18.20 -31.85 -0.36
C MET A 50 -17.32 -30.61 -0.01
N GLY A 51 -17.89 -29.66 0.76
CA GLY A 51 -17.41 -28.29 0.90
C GLY A 51 -16.21 -28.11 1.83
N ILE A 52 -15.01 -28.54 1.43
CA ILE A 52 -13.79 -28.31 2.20
C ILE A 52 -13.47 -26.81 2.35
N GLY A 53 -13.12 -26.41 3.57
CA GLY A 53 -12.91 -25.01 3.95
C GLY A 53 -14.17 -24.27 4.40
N THR A 54 -15.35 -24.88 4.42
CA THR A 54 -16.57 -24.20 4.91
C THR A 54 -16.40 -23.64 6.33
N ALA A 55 -16.94 -22.44 6.56
CA ALA A 55 -17.01 -21.76 7.85
C ALA A 55 -18.48 -21.43 8.16
N TYR A 56 -19.27 -22.49 8.34
CA TYR A 56 -20.70 -22.39 8.60
C TYR A 56 -20.98 -21.74 9.96
N GLU A 57 -22.07 -21.01 10.04
CA GLU A 57 -22.53 -20.28 11.23
C GLU A 57 -23.75 -21.01 11.77
N ASN A 58 -23.55 -21.74 12.85
CA ASN A 58 -24.61 -22.56 13.44
C ASN A 58 -25.55 -21.63 14.21
N SER A 59 -26.86 -21.76 14.01
CA SER A 59 -27.86 -20.86 14.57
C SER A 59 -28.86 -21.61 15.45
N VAL A 60 -29.49 -20.86 16.36
CA VAL A 60 -30.60 -21.36 17.17
C VAL A 60 -31.70 -20.31 17.26
N THR A 61 -32.90 -20.69 16.82
CA THR A 61 -34.12 -19.91 16.97
C THR A 61 -34.86 -20.42 18.21
N ILE A 62 -35.23 -19.51 19.12
CA ILE A 62 -35.94 -19.84 20.36
C ILE A 62 -37.24 -19.04 20.41
N THR A 63 -38.38 -19.73 20.37
CA THR A 63 -39.69 -19.14 20.63
C THR A 63 -40.12 -19.46 22.06
N PHE A 64 -40.18 -18.43 22.90
CA PHE A 64 -40.72 -18.48 24.26
C PHE A 64 -42.25 -18.53 24.25
N ALA A 65 -42.84 -19.30 25.17
CA ALA A 65 -44.30 -19.35 25.40
C ALA A 65 -44.85 -18.09 26.13
N ASN A 66 -43.99 -17.11 26.43
CA ASN A 66 -44.31 -15.88 27.13
C ASN A 66 -43.59 -14.67 26.51
N LEU A 67 -44.06 -13.45 26.84
CA LEU A 67 -43.38 -12.21 26.48
C LEU A 67 -42.13 -11.99 27.36
N ILE A 68 -40.94 -12.00 26.76
CA ILE A 68 -39.66 -11.75 27.43
C ILE A 68 -39.09 -10.40 26.97
N GLU A 69 -39.16 -9.39 27.85
CA GLU A 69 -38.63 -8.05 27.55
C GLU A 69 -37.17 -7.89 28.02
N GLY A 70 -36.39 -7.10 27.25
CA GLY A 70 -35.06 -6.64 27.62
C GLY A 70 -33.87 -7.45 27.11
N ILE A 71 -34.10 -8.47 26.27
CA ILE A 71 -33.07 -9.13 25.46
C ILE A 71 -32.54 -8.13 24.42
N LYS A 72 -31.26 -8.26 24.04
CA LYS A 72 -30.55 -7.42 23.09
C LYS A 72 -29.72 -8.26 22.12
N ASP A 73 -29.40 -7.66 20.97
CA ASP A 73 -28.27 -8.07 20.13
C ASP A 73 -27.00 -8.25 20.98
N GLN A 74 -26.24 -9.31 20.67
CA GLN A 74 -25.06 -9.83 21.36
C GLN A 74 -25.25 -10.34 22.81
N ASP A 75 -26.47 -10.39 23.36
CA ASP A 75 -26.70 -11.12 24.63
C ASP A 75 -26.41 -12.64 24.41
N GLN A 76 -25.68 -13.28 25.32
CA GLN A 76 -25.28 -14.68 25.17
C GLN A 76 -26.46 -15.63 25.35
N VAL A 77 -26.49 -16.69 24.54
CA VAL A 77 -27.43 -17.82 24.56
C VAL A 77 -26.67 -19.13 24.71
N THR A 78 -27.15 -20.03 25.56
CA THR A 78 -26.66 -21.42 25.61
C THR A 78 -27.84 -22.37 25.72
N VAL A 79 -27.87 -23.43 24.90
CA VAL A 79 -28.96 -24.43 24.90
C VAL A 79 -28.41 -25.82 25.22
N SER A 80 -29.15 -26.62 25.97
CA SER A 80 -28.84 -28.01 26.27
C SER A 80 -30.10 -28.89 26.28
N ILE A 81 -30.13 -29.91 25.42
CA ILE A 81 -31.19 -30.94 25.40
C ILE A 81 -30.69 -32.13 26.20
N GLY A 82 -31.51 -32.60 27.14
CA GLY A 82 -31.21 -33.73 28.01
C GLY A 82 -32.29 -34.80 28.00
N ALA A 83 -31.91 -35.98 28.47
CA ALA A 83 -32.79 -37.15 28.54
C ALA A 83 -32.70 -37.80 29.92
N GLN A 84 -33.82 -38.36 30.37
CA GLN A 84 -33.87 -39.11 31.62
C GLN A 84 -33.19 -40.48 31.45
N LEU A 85 -32.16 -40.73 32.24
CA LEU A 85 -31.44 -42.00 32.28
C LEU A 85 -32.26 -43.08 33.03
N PRO A 86 -31.93 -44.38 32.85
CA PRO A 86 -32.63 -45.48 33.53
C PRO A 86 -32.57 -45.47 35.08
N ASP A 87 -31.72 -44.65 35.69
CA ASP A 87 -31.67 -44.44 37.15
C ASP A 87 -32.56 -43.27 37.63
N GLY A 88 -33.23 -42.57 36.71
CA GLY A 88 -34.11 -41.44 36.96
C GLY A 88 -33.41 -40.07 36.94
N THR A 89 -32.09 -40.00 36.80
CA THR A 89 -31.34 -38.73 36.64
C THR A 89 -31.46 -38.18 35.21
N PHE A 90 -31.05 -36.94 34.98
CA PHE A 90 -30.98 -36.34 33.64
C PHE A 90 -29.53 -36.00 33.27
N GLU A 91 -29.08 -36.50 32.13
CA GLU A 91 -27.84 -36.13 31.45
C GLU A 91 -28.19 -35.19 30.28
N TYR A 92 -27.30 -34.23 29.96
CA TYR A 92 -27.59 -33.12 29.04
C TYR A 92 -26.47 -32.97 27.99
N ALA A 93 -26.85 -32.84 26.73
CA ALA A 93 -25.98 -32.44 25.64
C ALA A 93 -26.13 -30.93 25.35
N PRO A 94 -25.08 -30.11 25.61
CA PRO A 94 -25.03 -28.75 25.09
C PRO A 94 -25.05 -28.73 23.56
N LEU A 95 -25.80 -27.79 22.98
CA LEU A 95 -25.84 -27.52 21.55
C LEU A 95 -24.77 -26.50 21.12
N GLY A 96 -24.38 -25.60 22.01
CA GLY A 96 -23.34 -24.59 21.76
C GLY A 96 -23.51 -23.34 22.61
N VAL A 97 -22.67 -22.36 22.30
CA VAL A 97 -22.73 -20.98 22.81
C VAL A 97 -22.99 -20.06 21.62
N PHE A 98 -24.11 -19.35 21.67
CA PHE A 98 -24.62 -18.48 20.62
C PHE A 98 -24.79 -17.05 21.19
N TYR A 99 -25.06 -16.10 20.30
CA TYR A 99 -25.26 -14.69 20.64
C TYR A 99 -26.49 -14.21 19.88
N VAL A 100 -27.45 -13.61 20.58
CA VAL A 100 -28.69 -13.09 19.97
C VAL A 100 -28.32 -12.11 18.86
N ASN A 101 -28.89 -12.29 17.68
CA ASN A 101 -28.71 -11.35 16.57
C ASN A 101 -29.79 -10.24 16.61
N ASN A 102 -30.02 -9.53 15.52
CA ASN A 102 -31.00 -8.43 15.50
C ASN A 102 -32.47 -8.88 15.30
N ASP A 103 -32.73 -10.16 15.01
CA ASP A 103 -34.08 -10.70 14.83
C ASP A 103 -34.74 -11.06 16.18
N ILE A 104 -35.17 -10.02 16.89
CA ILE A 104 -35.97 -10.12 18.13
C ILE A 104 -37.43 -9.73 17.83
N SER A 105 -38.31 -10.74 17.79
CA SER A 105 -39.75 -10.58 17.53
C SER A 105 -40.58 -10.77 18.80
N MET A 106 -41.52 -9.85 19.09
CA MET A 106 -42.43 -9.91 20.23
C MET A 106 -43.90 -9.84 19.77
N ASP A 107 -44.55 -10.97 19.59
CA ASP A 107 -45.99 -11.00 19.27
C ASP A 107 -46.85 -10.90 20.53
N ARG A 108 -47.26 -9.67 20.83
CA ARG A 108 -48.14 -9.37 21.97
C ARG A 108 -49.60 -9.82 21.80
N ASN A 109 -50.00 -10.31 20.63
CA ASN A 109 -51.33 -10.91 20.44
C ASN A 109 -51.33 -12.39 20.83
N ASN A 110 -50.25 -13.11 20.46
CA ASN A 110 -50.07 -14.53 20.77
C ASN A 110 -49.28 -14.77 22.08
N ASN A 111 -48.78 -13.71 22.73
CA ASN A 111 -47.99 -13.74 23.98
C ASN A 111 -46.65 -14.50 23.84
N VAL A 112 -46.05 -14.51 22.65
CA VAL A 112 -44.77 -15.18 22.39
C VAL A 112 -43.65 -14.19 22.08
N THR A 113 -42.41 -14.59 22.36
CA THR A 113 -41.19 -13.89 21.92
C THR A 113 -40.34 -14.87 21.14
N THR A 114 -39.88 -14.50 19.95
CA THR A 114 -38.93 -15.29 19.16
C THR A 114 -37.63 -14.52 19.07
N ILE A 115 -36.51 -15.20 19.28
CA ILE A 115 -35.15 -14.69 19.05
C ILE A 115 -34.40 -15.67 18.14
N THR A 116 -33.54 -15.14 17.28
CA THR A 116 -32.49 -15.92 16.61
C THR A 116 -31.15 -15.59 17.25
N ALA A 117 -30.27 -16.60 17.39
CA ALA A 117 -28.94 -16.45 17.96
C ALA A 117 -27.93 -17.32 17.21
N ASP A 118 -26.81 -16.71 16.82
CA ASP A 118 -25.79 -17.34 15.97
C ASP A 118 -24.52 -17.65 16.79
N ASP A 119 -23.76 -18.66 16.39
CA ASP A 119 -22.55 -19.06 17.12
C ASP A 119 -21.41 -18.02 17.04
N GLY A 120 -20.21 -18.36 17.51
CA GLY A 120 -19.07 -17.45 17.48
C GLY A 120 -18.64 -16.99 16.07
N MET A 121 -19.15 -17.58 14.99
CA MET A 121 -18.82 -17.23 13.61
C MET A 121 -19.30 -15.84 13.21
N CYS A 122 -20.39 -15.32 13.81
CA CYS A 122 -20.90 -13.96 13.58
C CYS A 122 -19.86 -12.85 13.89
N LYS A 123 -18.81 -13.19 14.65
CA LYS A 123 -17.72 -12.29 15.05
C LYS A 123 -16.56 -12.30 14.05
N MET A 124 -16.68 -13.04 12.96
CA MET A 124 -15.62 -13.28 11.97
C MET A 124 -15.77 -12.46 10.67
N GLU A 125 -16.82 -11.65 10.54
CA GLU A 125 -17.06 -10.80 9.34
C GLU A 125 -16.13 -9.57 9.23
N GLY A 126 -15.39 -9.24 10.29
CA GLY A 126 -14.39 -8.16 10.22
C GLY A 126 -13.20 -8.51 9.32
N VAL A 127 -12.53 -7.50 8.78
CA VAL A 127 -11.32 -7.68 7.96
C VAL A 127 -10.13 -8.09 8.84
N TYR A 128 -9.49 -9.22 8.51
CA TYR A 128 -8.31 -9.72 9.20
C TYR A 128 -7.06 -8.92 8.84
N THR A 129 -6.32 -8.48 9.86
CA THR A 129 -4.99 -7.85 9.71
C THR A 129 -3.95 -8.73 10.40
N PRO A 130 -3.21 -9.60 9.67
CA PRO A 130 -2.27 -10.54 10.28
C PRO A 130 -1.15 -9.84 11.09
N LYS A 131 -0.93 -10.33 12.31
CA LYS A 131 0.14 -9.88 13.25
C LYS A 131 1.20 -10.96 13.47
N VAL A 132 0.99 -12.15 12.89
CA VAL A 132 1.96 -13.26 12.86
C VAL A 132 3.17 -12.99 11.96
N THR A 133 4.27 -13.68 12.22
CA THR A 133 5.50 -13.63 11.41
C THR A 133 5.63 -14.90 10.56
N LEU A 134 5.95 -14.76 9.28
CA LEU A 134 6.17 -15.89 8.36
C LEU A 134 7.53 -16.57 8.59
N PRO A 135 7.65 -17.90 8.40
CA PRO A 135 6.56 -18.85 8.18
C PRO A 135 5.79 -19.13 9.49
N VAL A 136 4.46 -19.17 9.39
CA VAL A 136 3.54 -19.35 10.54
C VAL A 136 2.79 -20.67 10.43
N SER A 137 2.46 -21.34 11.55
CA SER A 137 1.61 -22.54 11.48
C SER A 137 0.12 -22.19 11.31
N ILE A 138 -0.66 -23.14 10.80
CA ILE A 138 -2.12 -23.01 10.68
C ILE A 138 -2.75 -22.67 12.06
N ALA A 139 -2.28 -23.34 13.12
CA ALA A 139 -2.76 -23.13 14.49
C ALA A 139 -2.42 -21.73 15.03
N ASP A 140 -1.21 -21.23 14.77
CA ASP A 140 -0.79 -19.89 15.20
C ASP A 140 -1.55 -18.78 14.45
N MET A 141 -1.88 -18.98 13.17
CA MET A 141 -2.69 -18.02 12.40
C MET A 141 -4.16 -18.02 12.86
N ALA A 142 -4.75 -19.20 13.13
CA ALA A 142 -6.10 -19.30 13.72
C ALA A 142 -6.15 -18.68 15.14
N LEU A 143 -5.07 -18.79 15.91
CA LEU A 143 -4.93 -18.14 17.22
C LEU A 143 -4.80 -16.61 17.11
N ASP A 144 -4.09 -16.07 16.10
CA ASP A 144 -4.06 -14.62 15.86
C ASP A 144 -5.45 -14.09 15.48
N ILE A 145 -6.17 -14.78 14.58
CA ILE A 145 -7.57 -14.47 14.26
C ILE A 145 -8.43 -14.40 15.53
N ALA A 146 -8.37 -15.43 16.38
CA ALA A 146 -9.15 -15.47 17.62
C ALA A 146 -8.76 -14.37 18.62
N ASN A 147 -7.46 -14.06 18.75
CA ASN A 147 -6.99 -12.95 19.59
C ASN A 147 -7.46 -11.57 19.08
N GLN A 148 -7.78 -11.44 17.79
CA GLN A 148 -8.26 -10.19 17.20
C GLN A 148 -9.78 -10.03 17.26
N THR A 149 -10.55 -11.12 17.17
CA THR A 149 -12.02 -11.13 17.35
C THR A 149 -12.45 -11.32 18.81
N GLY A 150 -11.54 -11.71 19.70
CA GLY A 150 -11.78 -11.87 21.13
C GLY A 150 -12.44 -13.20 21.52
N VAL A 151 -12.53 -14.17 20.60
CA VAL A 151 -13.08 -15.50 20.89
C VAL A 151 -12.03 -16.41 21.55
N MET A 152 -12.50 -17.42 22.27
CA MET A 152 -11.63 -18.49 22.78
C MET A 152 -11.34 -19.53 21.69
N VAL A 153 -10.17 -20.17 21.74
CA VAL A 153 -9.82 -21.31 20.88
C VAL A 153 -9.85 -22.62 21.66
N ASN A 154 -10.17 -23.73 20.99
CA ASN A 154 -9.94 -25.05 21.55
C ASN A 154 -8.46 -25.43 21.37
N SER A 155 -7.67 -25.23 22.42
CA SER A 155 -6.21 -25.45 22.37
C SER A 155 -5.83 -26.90 22.03
N ASP A 156 -6.62 -27.89 22.44
CA ASP A 156 -6.35 -29.29 22.14
C ASP A 156 -6.54 -29.58 20.65
N ASN A 157 -7.66 -29.12 20.06
CA ASN A 157 -7.91 -29.17 18.62
C ASN A 157 -6.80 -28.46 17.82
N LEU A 158 -6.49 -27.20 18.15
CA LEU A 158 -5.45 -26.43 17.47
C LEU A 158 -4.06 -27.09 17.60
N SER A 159 -3.73 -27.70 18.73
CA SER A 159 -2.45 -28.40 18.93
C SER A 159 -2.31 -29.70 18.13
N ALA A 160 -3.45 -30.31 17.74
CA ALA A 160 -3.51 -31.55 16.96
C ALA A 160 -3.47 -31.33 15.44
N LEU A 161 -3.57 -30.09 14.97
CA LEU A 161 -3.55 -29.76 13.54
C LEU A 161 -2.19 -30.13 12.89
N PRO A 162 -2.16 -30.46 11.58
CA PRO A 162 -0.92 -30.65 10.84
C PRO A 162 0.01 -29.45 10.97
N LYS A 163 1.29 -29.69 11.23
CA LYS A 163 2.34 -28.65 11.31
C LYS A 163 2.78 -28.14 9.92
N GLN A 164 1.82 -27.96 9.02
CA GLN A 164 2.02 -27.23 7.78
C GLN A 164 2.22 -25.74 8.11
N ALA A 165 3.05 -25.08 7.31
CA ALA A 165 3.32 -23.65 7.44
C ALA A 165 2.63 -22.88 6.30
N VAL A 166 2.00 -21.78 6.65
CA VAL A 166 1.52 -20.79 5.69
C VAL A 166 2.71 -19.92 5.28
N ALA A 167 2.92 -19.76 3.98
CA ALA A 167 4.09 -19.11 3.40
C ALA A 167 3.88 -17.64 3.01
N GLU A 168 2.63 -17.19 2.92
CA GLU A 168 2.23 -15.81 2.58
C GLU A 168 1.19 -15.29 3.57
N LEU A 169 0.95 -13.98 3.62
CA LEU A 169 -0.09 -13.38 4.47
C LEU A 169 -1.31 -12.98 3.62
N PRO A 170 -2.53 -13.33 4.03
CA PRO A 170 -3.76 -12.90 3.35
C PRO A 170 -3.92 -11.37 3.46
N LYS A 171 -4.60 -10.77 2.47
CA LYS A 171 -4.75 -9.32 2.33
C LYS A 171 -6.22 -8.98 2.04
N ASN A 172 -6.80 -8.04 2.79
CA ASN A 172 -8.15 -7.52 2.54
C ASN A 172 -9.25 -8.60 2.48
N GLN A 173 -9.24 -9.52 3.46
CA GLN A 173 -10.18 -10.65 3.55
C GLN A 173 -10.76 -10.73 4.97
N THR A 174 -11.96 -11.29 5.12
CA THR A 174 -12.59 -11.43 6.44
C THR A 174 -11.87 -12.49 7.29
N TYR A 175 -12.01 -12.43 8.61
CA TYR A 175 -11.54 -13.51 9.48
C TYR A 175 -12.18 -14.85 9.07
N ARG A 176 -13.47 -14.84 8.67
CA ARG A 176 -14.23 -16.03 8.25
C ARG A 176 -13.66 -16.69 6.99
N THR A 177 -13.38 -15.89 5.95
CA THR A 177 -12.72 -16.37 4.72
C THR A 177 -11.37 -17.01 5.02
N VAL A 178 -10.55 -16.35 5.84
CA VAL A 178 -9.21 -16.89 6.14
C VAL A 178 -9.28 -18.12 7.06
N LEU A 179 -10.24 -18.22 7.99
CA LEU A 179 -10.49 -19.45 8.73
C LEU A 179 -10.90 -20.61 7.81
N GLY A 180 -11.69 -20.34 6.77
CA GLY A 180 -12.04 -21.32 5.76
C GLY A 180 -10.83 -21.81 4.94
N TRP A 181 -9.99 -20.88 4.49
CA TRP A 181 -8.71 -21.21 3.84
C TRP A 181 -7.78 -22.04 4.72
N LEU A 182 -7.72 -21.76 6.03
CA LEU A 182 -6.96 -22.54 7.00
C LEU A 182 -7.57 -23.93 7.24
N ALA A 183 -8.89 -24.05 7.33
CA ALA A 183 -9.59 -25.33 7.46
C ALA A 183 -9.39 -26.24 6.23
N MET A 184 -9.35 -25.65 5.03
CA MET A 184 -9.10 -26.34 3.77
C MET A 184 -7.72 -27.01 3.73
N MET A 185 -6.69 -26.42 4.35
CA MET A 185 -5.35 -27.00 4.49
C MET A 185 -5.30 -28.17 5.50
N VAL A 186 -6.30 -28.29 6.37
CA VAL A 186 -6.47 -29.38 7.35
C VAL A 186 -7.64 -30.30 6.95
N PRO A 187 -7.74 -30.62 5.64
CA PRO A 187 -9.00 -30.79 4.89
C PRO A 187 -10.23 -31.08 5.77
N GLY A 188 -11.02 -30.04 6.00
CA GLY A 188 -12.25 -30.09 6.77
C GLY A 188 -12.91 -28.72 6.82
N TYR A 189 -13.38 -28.28 7.99
CA TYR A 189 -14.20 -27.09 8.16
C TYR A 189 -13.83 -26.29 9.44
N ALA A 190 -14.17 -25.01 9.46
CA ALA A 190 -14.07 -24.15 10.63
C ALA A 190 -15.42 -24.14 11.37
N ALA A 191 -15.40 -24.27 12.70
CA ALA A 191 -16.61 -24.28 13.53
C ALA A 191 -16.31 -23.88 14.97
N PHE A 192 -17.34 -23.53 15.72
CA PHE A 192 -17.26 -23.47 17.18
C PHE A 192 -17.64 -24.82 17.80
N ASP A 193 -16.95 -25.20 18.89
CA ASP A 193 -17.34 -26.37 19.67
C ASP A 193 -18.49 -26.06 20.64
N ARG A 194 -18.98 -27.11 21.32
CA ARG A 194 -20.10 -27.01 22.26
C ARG A 194 -19.79 -26.13 23.50
N ASP A 195 -18.52 -25.78 23.76
CA ASP A 195 -18.09 -24.84 24.80
C ASP A 195 -17.97 -23.39 24.28
N GLY A 196 -18.27 -23.14 23.00
CA GLY A 196 -18.13 -21.81 22.38
C GLY A 196 -16.71 -21.46 21.99
N LYS A 197 -15.85 -22.44 21.69
CA LYS A 197 -14.45 -22.23 21.31
C LYS A 197 -14.19 -22.55 19.85
N LEU A 198 -13.44 -21.69 19.17
CA LEU A 198 -13.06 -21.85 17.77
C LEU A 198 -12.20 -23.11 17.57
N CYS A 199 -12.58 -23.90 16.56
CA CYS A 199 -11.92 -25.12 16.12
C CYS A 199 -11.71 -25.12 14.60
N LEU A 200 -10.65 -25.80 14.15
CA LEU A 200 -10.53 -26.27 12.77
C LEU A 200 -10.67 -27.80 12.80
N LYS A 201 -11.82 -28.31 12.35
CA LYS A 201 -12.17 -29.73 12.40
C LYS A 201 -11.87 -30.38 11.05
N GLY A 202 -10.78 -31.14 10.97
CA GLY A 202 -10.47 -31.96 9.79
C GLY A 202 -11.40 -33.16 9.64
N ILE A 203 -11.51 -33.72 8.43
CA ILE A 203 -12.31 -34.92 8.16
C ILE A 203 -11.78 -36.11 8.99
N THR A 204 -12.62 -36.64 9.88
CA THR A 204 -12.32 -37.83 10.69
C THR A 204 -13.24 -38.98 10.30
N GLN A 205 -12.69 -40.18 10.14
CA GLN A 205 -13.38 -41.33 9.56
C GLN A 205 -13.08 -42.63 10.34
N PRO A 206 -14.09 -43.46 10.67
CA PRO A 206 -15.50 -43.18 10.90
C PRO A 206 -15.86 -43.22 12.40
N THR A 207 -17.05 -42.75 12.80
CA THR A 207 -17.57 -43.01 14.16
C THR A 207 -18.25 -44.38 14.26
N THR A 208 -18.65 -44.77 15.47
CA THR A 208 -19.41 -46.01 15.74
C THR A 208 -20.89 -45.75 16.06
N TYR A 209 -21.41 -44.54 15.85
CA TYR A 209 -22.84 -44.28 16.08
C TYR A 209 -23.68 -44.85 14.93
N GLU A 210 -24.68 -45.67 15.28
CA GLU A 210 -25.58 -46.30 14.32
C GLU A 210 -27.00 -45.74 14.48
N VAL A 211 -27.59 -45.36 13.35
CA VAL A 211 -28.98 -44.91 13.23
C VAL A 211 -29.77 -45.99 12.50
N THR A 212 -30.83 -46.50 13.13
CA THR A 212 -31.59 -47.66 12.65
C THR A 212 -33.05 -47.30 12.34
N PRO A 213 -33.77 -48.06 11.50
CA PRO A 213 -35.11 -47.68 11.03
C PRO A 213 -36.18 -47.52 12.12
N GLU A 214 -35.96 -48.06 13.32
CA GLU A 214 -36.80 -47.86 14.50
C GLU A 214 -36.80 -46.40 14.99
N THR A 215 -35.77 -45.62 14.62
CA THR A 215 -35.62 -44.21 15.01
C THR A 215 -36.14 -43.21 13.97
N TYR A 216 -36.64 -43.70 12.82
CA TYR A 216 -37.02 -42.84 11.69
C TYR A 216 -38.42 -42.24 11.84
N GLU A 217 -38.59 -41.00 11.37
CA GLU A 217 -39.88 -40.31 11.35
C GLU A 217 -40.58 -40.44 9.97
N PHE A 218 -41.62 -39.63 9.76
CA PHE A 218 -42.32 -39.55 8.48
C PHE A 218 -41.38 -39.06 7.35
N GLN A 219 -41.58 -39.55 6.13
CA GLN A 219 -40.63 -39.52 4.99
C GLN A 219 -39.34 -40.33 5.22
N GLY A 220 -38.80 -40.40 6.44
CA GLY A 220 -37.71 -41.30 6.83
C GLY A 220 -36.42 -41.05 6.04
N LEU A 221 -35.88 -42.11 5.43
CA LEU A 221 -34.60 -42.12 4.71
C LEU A 221 -34.80 -42.00 3.20
N THR A 222 -34.28 -40.94 2.59
CA THR A 222 -34.09 -40.84 1.12
C THR A 222 -32.59 -40.82 0.81
N LYS A 223 -32.15 -41.58 -0.19
CA LYS A 223 -30.74 -41.63 -0.63
C LYS A 223 -30.59 -41.78 -2.13
N ASN A 224 -29.41 -41.44 -2.66
CA ASN A 224 -29.01 -41.80 -4.02
C ASN A 224 -28.58 -43.30 -4.07
N GLU A 225 -28.67 -43.93 -5.25
CA GLU A 225 -28.27 -45.35 -5.45
C GLU A 225 -26.80 -45.53 -5.85
N ASN A 226 -26.20 -44.51 -6.46
CA ASN A 226 -24.75 -44.47 -6.70
C ASN A 226 -24.08 -43.71 -5.55
N PRO A 227 -22.95 -44.20 -5.01
CA PRO A 227 -22.19 -43.44 -4.02
C PRO A 227 -21.41 -42.31 -4.71
N TYR A 228 -21.33 -41.17 -4.04
CA TYR A 228 -20.45 -40.06 -4.38
C TYR A 228 -18.98 -40.44 -4.07
N THR A 229 -18.08 -39.99 -4.95
CA THR A 229 -16.62 -40.15 -4.81
C THR A 229 -15.92 -38.92 -5.38
N VAL A 230 -15.04 -38.27 -4.62
CA VAL A 230 -14.27 -37.13 -5.14
C VAL A 230 -13.27 -37.64 -6.19
N ALA A 231 -13.39 -37.15 -7.42
CA ALA A 231 -12.52 -37.52 -8.54
C ALA A 231 -11.23 -36.68 -8.60
N GLY A 232 -11.30 -35.43 -8.14
CA GLY A 232 -10.16 -34.51 -8.06
C GLY A 232 -10.51 -33.23 -7.31
N ILE A 233 -9.50 -32.37 -7.11
CA ILE A 233 -9.62 -31.06 -6.48
C ILE A 233 -8.87 -30.04 -7.32
N VAL A 234 -9.48 -28.87 -7.56
CA VAL A 234 -8.88 -27.71 -8.23
C VAL A 234 -8.98 -26.51 -7.30
N ILE A 235 -7.84 -25.87 -7.03
CA ILE A 235 -7.73 -24.69 -6.17
C ILE A 235 -7.18 -23.53 -6.99
N ALA A 236 -7.94 -22.44 -7.09
CA ALA A 236 -7.43 -21.17 -7.60
C ALA A 236 -6.52 -20.48 -6.56
N GLN A 237 -5.45 -19.82 -7.00
CA GLN A 237 -4.51 -19.08 -6.13
C GLN A 237 -4.64 -17.55 -6.29
N ASP A 238 -5.82 -17.08 -6.69
CA ASP A 238 -6.19 -15.67 -6.70
C ASP A 238 -6.50 -15.14 -5.30
N ASN A 239 -6.50 -13.81 -5.14
CA ASN A 239 -7.01 -13.14 -3.94
C ASN A 239 -8.35 -12.45 -4.22
N ASP A 240 -8.98 -12.78 -5.36
CA ASP A 240 -10.23 -12.17 -5.82
C ASP A 240 -11.44 -12.73 -5.05
N SER A 241 -12.57 -12.03 -5.10
CA SER A 241 -13.59 -12.11 -4.05
C SER A 241 -14.52 -13.34 -4.07
N ASP A 242 -14.37 -14.27 -5.01
CA ASP A 242 -15.31 -15.40 -5.22
C ASP A 242 -15.22 -16.54 -4.19
N TYR A 243 -14.39 -16.41 -3.14
CA TYR A 243 -14.43 -17.36 -2.02
C TYR A 243 -15.58 -17.05 -1.06
N SER A 244 -16.73 -17.66 -1.28
CA SER A 244 -17.77 -17.76 -0.25
C SER A 244 -17.34 -18.74 0.84
N ALA A 245 -17.13 -18.24 2.06
CA ALA A 245 -16.93 -19.09 3.24
C ALA A 245 -18.24 -19.78 3.70
N THR A 246 -19.34 -19.51 2.98
CA THR A 246 -20.74 -19.66 3.38
C THR A 246 -21.59 -20.20 2.23
N ASP A 247 -21.50 -21.51 1.94
CA ASP A 247 -22.60 -22.19 1.27
C ASP A 247 -23.65 -22.58 2.33
N GLY A 248 -24.50 -21.59 2.63
CA GLY A 248 -25.70 -21.72 3.44
C GLY A 248 -26.90 -21.34 2.58
N GLY A 249 -27.98 -22.13 2.65
CA GLY A 249 -29.11 -22.13 1.71
C GLY A 249 -30.05 -20.91 1.77
N GLY A 250 -29.52 -19.70 1.77
CA GLY A 250 -30.27 -18.46 1.59
C GLY A 250 -30.74 -18.32 0.14
N ASN A 251 -32.01 -18.63 -0.11
CA ASN A 251 -32.62 -18.51 -1.44
C ASN A 251 -32.87 -17.03 -1.82
N ASP A 252 -31.84 -16.37 -2.37
CA ASP A 252 -31.98 -15.15 -3.19
C ASP A 252 -31.57 -15.45 -4.64
N GLY A 253 -32.50 -15.26 -5.57
CA GLY A 253 -32.48 -15.92 -6.87
C GLY A 253 -32.08 -15.01 -8.03
N THR A 254 -30.79 -14.78 -8.23
CA THR A 254 -30.27 -14.01 -9.38
C THR A 254 -29.19 -14.75 -10.18
N SER A 255 -29.55 -15.88 -10.79
CA SER A 255 -28.77 -16.46 -11.88
C SER A 255 -29.03 -15.69 -13.18
N VAL A 256 -28.01 -14.98 -13.68
CA VAL A 256 -28.03 -14.35 -15.01
C VAL A 256 -26.96 -15.00 -15.88
N THR A 257 -27.36 -16.05 -16.59
CA THR A 257 -26.66 -16.50 -17.80
C THR A 257 -26.99 -15.53 -18.93
N ASP A 258 -25.99 -14.99 -19.61
CA ASP A 258 -26.16 -14.36 -20.92
C ASP A 258 -25.32 -15.12 -21.95
N ASP A 259 -25.95 -15.50 -23.07
CA ASP A 259 -25.42 -16.44 -24.05
C ASP A 259 -25.58 -15.82 -25.45
N THR A 260 -24.46 -15.73 -26.17
CA THR A 260 -24.30 -15.35 -27.59
C THR A 260 -25.33 -14.38 -28.20
N ASP A 261 -24.84 -13.23 -28.70
CA ASP A 261 -24.76 -13.14 -30.16
C ASP A 261 -23.66 -12.20 -30.70
N ASP A 262 -22.97 -12.78 -31.68
CA ASP A 262 -22.31 -12.17 -32.82
C ASP A 262 -23.08 -10.98 -33.42
N HIS A 263 -22.39 -9.86 -33.66
CA HIS A 263 -22.64 -9.05 -34.87
C HIS A 263 -21.31 -8.56 -35.49
N SER A 264 -20.86 -9.31 -36.48
CA SER A 264 -19.76 -9.02 -37.41
C SER A 264 -20.06 -7.88 -38.42
N VAL A 265 -19.22 -7.76 -39.47
CA VAL A 265 -19.19 -6.74 -40.57
C VAL A 265 -18.43 -5.45 -40.19
N ASP A 266 -17.11 -5.33 -40.45
CA ASP A 266 -16.31 -5.36 -41.70
C ASP A 266 -16.32 -4.05 -42.51
N THR A 267 -15.17 -3.35 -42.59
CA THR A 267 -14.40 -3.12 -43.84
C THR A 267 -13.17 -2.20 -43.69
N LYS A 268 -11.97 -2.77 -43.91
CA LYS A 268 -10.89 -2.38 -44.88
C LYS A 268 -10.41 -0.91 -45.02
N THR A 269 -9.17 -0.59 -45.43
CA THR A 269 -7.90 -1.26 -45.87
C THR A 269 -6.83 -0.14 -45.98
N ALA A 270 -5.50 -0.31 -46.02
CA ALA A 270 -4.49 -1.36 -45.76
C ALA A 270 -3.13 -0.57 -45.65
N TYR A 271 -1.88 -1.03 -45.71
CA TYR A 271 -1.06 -2.15 -46.24
C TYR A 271 0.30 -2.07 -45.47
N ASP A 272 1.32 -2.93 -45.46
CA ASP A 272 1.70 -4.32 -45.86
C ASP A 272 3.16 -4.52 -45.32
N THR A 273 3.75 -5.69 -45.03
CA THR A 273 3.35 -7.12 -44.91
C THR A 273 4.46 -7.88 -44.13
N GLU A 274 4.16 -9.08 -43.60
CA GLU A 274 5.11 -10.21 -43.32
C GLU A 274 6.21 -10.01 -42.24
N ASP A 275 6.62 -11.02 -41.44
CA ASP A 275 6.07 -12.35 -41.09
C ASP A 275 6.67 -12.82 -39.74
N ALA A 276 6.12 -13.90 -39.16
CA ALA A 276 6.43 -14.63 -37.92
C ALA A 276 7.78 -14.41 -37.18
N ASP A 277 7.73 -14.28 -35.84
CA ASP A 277 7.89 -15.46 -34.94
C ASP A 277 7.17 -15.25 -33.59
N THR A 278 7.09 -16.28 -32.76
CA THR A 278 6.27 -16.39 -31.54
C THR A 278 6.80 -15.66 -30.30
N ASP A 279 5.88 -15.08 -29.52
CA ASP A 279 5.76 -15.39 -28.09
C ASP A 279 4.30 -15.12 -27.65
N ASP A 280 3.60 -16.15 -27.20
CA ASP A 280 2.23 -16.08 -26.67
C ASP A 280 2.30 -16.25 -25.16
N ALA A 281 1.80 -15.27 -24.41
CA ALA A 281 2.06 -15.10 -22.98
C ALA A 281 0.77 -14.86 -22.19
N ASP A 282 -0.24 -15.67 -22.49
CA ASP A 282 -1.03 -16.42 -21.51
C ASP A 282 -1.23 -15.74 -20.14
N ASP A 283 -2.38 -15.08 -19.96
CA ASP A 283 -2.85 -14.58 -18.66
C ASP A 283 -3.39 -15.75 -17.82
N THR A 284 -2.49 -16.64 -17.39
CA THR A 284 -2.86 -17.86 -16.68
C THR A 284 -3.34 -17.53 -15.26
N THR A 285 -4.65 -17.68 -15.03
CA THR A 285 -5.21 -17.79 -13.67
C THR A 285 -4.53 -18.98 -12.95
N LYS A 286 -3.62 -18.65 -12.04
CA LYS A 286 -2.71 -19.60 -11.43
C LYS A 286 -3.47 -20.55 -10.51
N SER A 287 -3.81 -21.72 -11.04
CA SER A 287 -4.50 -22.79 -10.32
C SER A 287 -3.56 -23.96 -10.05
N ILE A 288 -3.83 -24.70 -8.96
CA ILE A 288 -3.17 -25.95 -8.60
C ILE A 288 -4.22 -27.04 -8.48
N SER A 289 -3.88 -28.28 -8.87
CA SER A 289 -4.85 -29.37 -8.97
C SER A 289 -4.27 -30.73 -8.59
N VAL A 290 -5.16 -31.68 -8.32
CA VAL A 290 -4.81 -33.06 -7.95
C VAL A 290 -5.97 -34.01 -8.26
N GLY A 291 -5.66 -35.26 -8.61
CA GLY A 291 -6.66 -36.26 -9.01
C GLY A 291 -6.94 -36.25 -10.51
N ALA A 292 -8.20 -36.52 -10.88
CA ALA A 292 -8.69 -36.40 -12.25
C ALA A 292 -9.13 -34.96 -12.57
N THR A 293 -9.23 -34.63 -13.85
CA THR A 293 -9.76 -33.35 -14.35
C THR A 293 -11.23 -33.41 -14.79
N THR A 294 -11.90 -34.56 -14.58
CA THR A 294 -13.31 -34.79 -14.91
C THR A 294 -13.98 -35.71 -13.88
N GLY A 295 -15.30 -35.62 -13.76
CA GLY A 295 -16.09 -36.28 -12.71
C GLY A 295 -16.48 -35.30 -11.60
N SER A 296 -16.71 -35.80 -10.39
CA SER A 296 -16.97 -34.96 -9.21
C SER A 296 -15.69 -34.27 -8.76
N ILE A 297 -15.47 -33.04 -9.26
CA ILE A 297 -14.33 -32.20 -8.89
C ILE A 297 -14.78 -31.21 -7.81
N ILE A 298 -13.98 -31.09 -6.74
CA ILE A 298 -14.12 -29.97 -5.79
C ILE A 298 -13.35 -28.78 -6.38
N SER A 299 -14.06 -27.69 -6.67
CA SER A 299 -13.51 -26.45 -7.23
C SER A 299 -13.71 -25.31 -6.22
N THR A 300 -12.64 -24.62 -5.84
CA THR A 300 -12.69 -23.49 -4.88
C THR A 300 -11.43 -22.63 -4.98
N SER A 301 -11.36 -21.49 -4.27
CA SER A 301 -10.16 -20.61 -4.22
C SER A 301 -9.51 -20.63 -2.83
N ASN A 302 -8.18 -20.63 -2.81
CA ASN A 302 -7.37 -20.49 -1.59
C ASN A 302 -5.93 -20.09 -1.94
N PRO A 303 -5.56 -18.79 -1.88
CA PRO A 303 -4.20 -18.32 -2.19
C PRO A 303 -3.14 -18.78 -1.17
N LEU A 304 -3.56 -19.29 0.00
CA LEU A 304 -2.64 -19.84 1.02
C LEU A 304 -2.32 -21.32 0.77
N MET A 305 -3.08 -22.02 -0.08
CA MET A 305 -2.86 -23.42 -0.43
C MET A 305 -1.59 -23.58 -1.28
N THR A 306 -0.82 -24.62 -0.99
CA THR A 306 0.35 -25.02 -1.81
C THR A 306 0.11 -26.40 -2.42
N GLN A 307 0.81 -26.74 -3.51
CA GLN A 307 0.68 -28.07 -4.12
C GLN A 307 1.01 -29.20 -3.13
N ASP A 308 1.95 -29.02 -2.19
CA ASP A 308 2.26 -30.02 -1.17
C ASP A 308 1.16 -30.14 -0.09
N ALA A 309 0.53 -29.03 0.30
CA ALA A 309 -0.65 -29.04 1.17
C ALA A 309 -1.84 -29.73 0.47
N LEU A 310 -2.09 -29.41 -0.81
CA LEU A 310 -3.12 -30.04 -1.64
C LEU A 310 -2.85 -31.55 -1.84
N ASN A 311 -1.59 -31.94 -2.07
CA ASN A 311 -1.15 -33.33 -2.14
C ASN A 311 -1.25 -34.08 -0.79
N ALA A 312 -1.29 -33.36 0.34
CA ALA A 312 -1.56 -33.92 1.65
C ALA A 312 -3.08 -34.06 1.89
N ALA A 313 -3.85 -33.02 1.53
CA ALA A 313 -5.31 -33.02 1.61
C ALA A 313 -5.94 -34.14 0.76
N TRP A 314 -5.46 -34.32 -0.47
CA TRP A 314 -5.91 -35.37 -1.38
C TRP A 314 -5.77 -36.79 -0.81
N LYS A 315 -4.73 -37.07 -0.01
CA LYS A 315 -4.55 -38.40 0.61
C LYS A 315 -5.60 -38.73 1.67
N ILE A 316 -6.26 -37.71 2.22
CA ILE A 316 -7.36 -37.84 3.18
C ILE A 316 -8.70 -37.90 2.44
N ILE A 317 -8.84 -37.13 1.35
CA ILE A 317 -10.10 -36.99 0.59
C ILE A 317 -10.31 -38.12 -0.45
N GLN A 318 -9.27 -38.55 -1.17
CA GLN A 318 -9.35 -39.60 -2.20
C GLN A 318 -10.02 -40.92 -1.76
N PRO A 319 -9.80 -41.48 -0.55
CA PRO A 319 -10.47 -42.71 -0.13
C PRO A 319 -11.93 -42.51 0.31
N ILE A 320 -12.46 -41.28 0.30
CA ILE A 320 -13.82 -41.00 0.75
C ILE A 320 -14.84 -41.43 -0.32
N GLN A 321 -15.77 -42.28 0.11
CA GLN A 321 -16.94 -42.71 -0.64
C GLN A 321 -18.14 -42.74 0.31
N TYR A 322 -19.25 -42.11 -0.06
CA TYR A 322 -20.48 -42.07 0.74
C TYR A 322 -21.72 -42.00 -0.16
N TYR A 323 -22.91 -42.25 0.40
CA TYR A 323 -24.17 -42.06 -0.30
C TYR A 323 -24.77 -40.70 0.07
N GLN A 324 -25.14 -39.90 -0.93
CA GLN A 324 -25.89 -38.67 -0.72
C GLN A 324 -27.27 -39.02 -0.16
N TYR A 325 -27.68 -38.39 0.94
CA TYR A 325 -28.87 -38.76 1.67
C TYR A 325 -29.49 -37.59 2.45
N THR A 326 -30.77 -37.74 2.73
CA THR A 326 -31.53 -36.95 3.71
C THR A 326 -32.31 -37.95 4.58
N LEU A 327 -32.22 -37.79 5.89
CA LEU A 327 -32.88 -38.64 6.88
C LEU A 327 -33.65 -37.80 7.88
N ASN A 328 -34.97 -37.99 7.95
CA ASN A 328 -35.83 -37.47 9.01
C ASN A 328 -35.97 -38.52 10.12
N TRP A 329 -35.57 -38.18 11.34
CA TRP A 329 -35.46 -39.12 12.45
C TRP A 329 -35.63 -38.43 13.82
N PHE A 330 -35.73 -39.23 14.87
CA PHE A 330 -35.92 -38.76 16.24
C PHE A 330 -34.73 -38.01 16.87
N GLY A 331 -33.59 -37.94 16.17
CA GLY A 331 -32.41 -37.18 16.57
C GLY A 331 -31.63 -37.74 17.76
N ASN A 332 -30.43 -37.19 17.96
CA ASN A 332 -29.66 -37.29 19.20
C ASN A 332 -28.81 -36.00 19.32
N PRO A 333 -29.01 -35.15 20.35
CA PRO A 333 -28.38 -33.83 20.43
C PRO A 333 -26.86 -33.89 20.66
N ALA A 334 -26.29 -35.07 20.91
CA ALA A 334 -24.85 -35.29 20.94
C ALA A 334 -24.23 -35.43 19.53
N VAL A 335 -25.02 -35.70 18.48
CA VAL A 335 -24.56 -35.67 17.09
C VAL A 335 -24.28 -34.23 16.66
N GLU A 336 -23.18 -34.01 15.94
CA GLU A 336 -22.74 -32.73 15.41
C GLU A 336 -22.79 -32.72 13.88
N ALA A 337 -22.86 -31.54 13.26
CA ALA A 337 -22.51 -31.43 11.85
C ALA A 337 -21.03 -31.82 11.64
N GLY A 338 -20.75 -32.52 10.55
CA GLY A 338 -19.44 -33.07 10.19
C GLY A 338 -19.06 -34.37 10.92
N ASP A 339 -20.00 -34.98 11.65
CA ASP A 339 -19.88 -36.36 12.12
C ASP A 339 -20.06 -37.38 11.00
N TRP A 340 -19.60 -38.62 11.23
CA TRP A 340 -19.85 -39.76 10.35
C TRP A 340 -20.78 -40.77 11.03
N LEU A 341 -21.93 -41.02 10.44
CA LEU A 341 -22.98 -41.90 10.95
C LEU A 341 -23.02 -43.22 10.16
N ILE A 342 -23.36 -44.31 10.84
CA ILE A 342 -23.71 -45.58 10.19
C ILE A 342 -25.24 -45.63 10.09
N VAL A 343 -25.78 -45.46 8.89
CA VAL A 343 -27.22 -45.43 8.63
C VAL A 343 -27.65 -46.76 8.01
N SER A 344 -28.80 -47.28 8.42
CA SER A 344 -29.32 -48.58 7.95
C SER A 344 -30.61 -48.44 7.13
N ASP A 345 -30.70 -49.11 5.98
CA ASP A 345 -31.99 -49.20 5.26
C ASP A 345 -32.95 -50.24 5.88
N THR A 346 -34.20 -50.26 5.41
CA THR A 346 -35.23 -51.20 5.89
C THR A 346 -35.00 -52.66 5.48
N ALA A 347 -34.00 -52.95 4.64
CA ALA A 347 -33.53 -54.29 4.32
C ALA A 347 -32.34 -54.73 5.20
N GLY A 348 -31.81 -53.84 6.04
CA GLY A 348 -30.67 -54.08 6.94
C GLY A 348 -29.30 -53.82 6.29
N ASN A 349 -29.23 -53.18 5.12
CA ASN A 349 -27.97 -52.74 4.54
C ASN A 349 -27.48 -51.50 5.28
N LYS A 350 -26.22 -51.53 5.76
CA LYS A 350 -25.60 -50.41 6.48
C LYS A 350 -24.65 -49.66 5.58
N PHE A 351 -24.66 -48.34 5.66
CA PHE A 351 -23.77 -47.47 4.90
C PHE A 351 -23.26 -46.32 5.78
N THR A 352 -22.00 -45.94 5.58
CA THR A 352 -21.32 -44.91 6.37
C THR A 352 -21.36 -43.59 5.61
N VAL A 353 -21.88 -42.53 6.23
CA VAL A 353 -22.17 -41.24 5.59
C VAL A 353 -21.81 -40.05 6.48
N PRO A 354 -21.40 -38.91 5.89
CA PRO A 354 -21.15 -37.70 6.65
C PRO A 354 -22.45 -36.93 6.88
N ASN A 355 -22.64 -36.47 8.11
CA ASN A 355 -23.74 -35.64 8.57
C ASN A 355 -23.37 -34.16 8.35
N ASN A 356 -23.29 -33.72 7.09
CA ASN A 356 -22.83 -32.38 6.72
C ASN A 356 -23.79 -31.26 7.11
N SER A 357 -25.09 -31.54 7.18
CA SER A 357 -26.10 -30.63 7.74
C SER A 357 -26.95 -31.39 8.77
N TYR A 358 -27.22 -30.73 9.90
CA TYR A 358 -27.95 -31.31 11.01
C TYR A 358 -28.88 -30.29 11.68
N THR A 359 -30.15 -30.34 11.30
CA THR A 359 -31.21 -29.53 11.94
C THR A 359 -31.91 -30.31 13.05
N MET A 360 -32.41 -29.61 14.06
CA MET A 360 -33.19 -30.19 15.16
C MET A 360 -34.32 -29.25 15.58
N THR A 361 -35.51 -29.80 15.84
CA THR A 361 -36.68 -29.07 16.39
C THR A 361 -37.09 -29.69 17.72
N PHE A 362 -37.39 -28.85 18.71
CA PHE A 362 -37.96 -29.21 20.01
C PHE A 362 -39.16 -28.31 20.30
N ASP A 363 -40.37 -28.79 20.01
CA ASP A 363 -41.65 -28.06 20.09
C ASP A 363 -42.66 -28.71 21.08
N GLY A 364 -42.15 -29.62 21.92
CA GLY A 364 -42.94 -30.60 22.68
C GLY A 364 -42.81 -32.01 22.09
N GLY A 365 -42.51 -32.13 20.80
CA GLY A 365 -41.79 -33.25 20.22
C GLY A 365 -40.27 -33.06 20.32
N TYR A 366 -39.52 -33.98 19.69
CA TYR A 366 -38.10 -33.80 19.37
C TYR A 366 -37.76 -34.63 18.14
N SER A 367 -37.38 -33.94 17.07
CA SER A 367 -37.07 -34.47 15.74
C SER A 367 -35.80 -33.81 15.19
N ALA A 368 -35.21 -34.44 14.17
CA ALA A 368 -34.01 -33.97 13.50
C ALA A 368 -33.96 -34.39 12.03
N THR A 369 -33.32 -33.58 11.19
CA THR A 369 -32.93 -33.97 9.83
C THR A 369 -31.41 -34.03 9.72
N SER A 370 -30.90 -35.19 9.32
CA SER A 370 -29.49 -35.44 8.99
C SER A 370 -29.32 -35.52 7.47
N SER A 371 -28.36 -34.81 6.89
CA SER A 371 -28.11 -34.89 5.44
C SER A 371 -26.66 -34.64 5.02
N THR A 372 -26.36 -34.94 3.76
CA THR A 372 -25.10 -34.56 3.09
C THR A 372 -25.05 -33.11 2.62
N GLY A 373 -26.13 -32.33 2.73
CA GLY A 373 -26.27 -30.98 2.16
C GLY A 373 -26.45 -30.95 0.63
N GLU A 374 -25.73 -31.81 -0.08
CA GLU A 374 -25.82 -32.00 -1.53
C GLU A 374 -27.22 -32.47 -1.98
N SER A 375 -27.72 -32.00 -3.14
CA SER A 375 -29.07 -32.30 -3.64
C SER A 375 -29.28 -33.79 -3.98
N VAL A 376 -30.21 -34.43 -3.26
CA VAL A 376 -30.65 -35.81 -3.52
C VAL A 376 -31.63 -35.83 -4.69
N THR A 377 -31.36 -36.66 -5.71
CA THR A 377 -32.09 -36.63 -7.02
C THR A 377 -32.89 -37.90 -7.32
N SER A 378 -32.96 -38.85 -6.38
CA SER A 378 -33.79 -40.04 -6.48
C SER A 378 -35.28 -39.72 -6.32
N SER A 379 -36.07 -40.01 -7.37
CA SER A 379 -37.52 -39.77 -7.39
C SER A 379 -38.37 -40.86 -6.73
N ASP A 380 -37.75 -41.90 -6.19
CA ASP A 380 -38.43 -43.06 -5.62
C ASP A 380 -38.72 -42.82 -4.13
N THR A 381 -39.85 -42.17 -3.85
CA THR A 381 -40.32 -41.89 -2.48
C THR A 381 -40.62 -43.18 -1.72
N TRP A 382 -39.68 -43.65 -0.90
CA TRP A 382 -39.90 -44.77 0.01
C TRP A 382 -40.64 -44.31 1.28
N ASP A 383 -41.95 -44.07 1.14
CA ASP A 383 -42.83 -43.74 2.27
C ASP A 383 -42.77 -44.83 3.37
N TYR A 384 -41.92 -44.62 4.38
CA TYR A 384 -41.89 -45.44 5.58
C TYR A 384 -43.20 -45.25 6.35
N ASN A 385 -44.03 -46.30 6.33
CA ASN A 385 -45.37 -46.26 6.89
C ASN A 385 -45.42 -47.04 8.22
N GLY A 386 -45.32 -46.31 9.33
CA GLY A 386 -45.47 -46.84 10.68
C GLY A 386 -46.81 -47.58 10.90
N THR A 387 -46.87 -48.32 12.02
CA THR A 387 -47.97 -49.24 12.38
C THR A 387 -49.38 -48.65 12.29
N LEU A 388 -49.53 -47.33 12.47
CA LEU A 388 -50.78 -46.60 12.30
C LEU A 388 -51.38 -46.77 10.89
N ASN A 389 -50.58 -46.71 9.82
CA ASN A 389 -51.10 -46.81 8.46
C ASN A 389 -51.33 -48.28 8.00
N GLN A 390 -50.78 -49.25 8.74
CA GLN A 390 -51.22 -50.66 8.64
C GLN A 390 -52.59 -50.83 9.31
N THR A 391 -52.83 -50.16 10.45
CA THR A 391 -54.13 -50.16 11.14
C THR A 391 -55.23 -49.52 10.28
N ILE A 392 -54.95 -48.43 9.56
CA ILE A 392 -55.90 -47.79 8.64
C ILE A 392 -56.34 -48.73 7.50
N LYS A 393 -55.47 -49.64 7.03
CA LYS A 393 -55.84 -50.66 6.04
C LYS A 393 -56.79 -51.73 6.60
N GLU A 394 -56.72 -52.00 7.91
CA GLU A 394 -57.63 -52.94 8.59
C GLU A 394 -59.04 -52.34 8.83
N VAL A 395 -59.14 -51.01 9.00
CA VAL A 395 -60.42 -50.27 9.22
C VAL A 395 -61.44 -50.46 8.07
N VAL A 396 -61.00 -50.92 6.90
CA VAL A 396 -61.87 -51.24 5.74
C VAL A 396 -62.82 -52.41 6.02
N ARG A 397 -62.62 -53.18 7.11
CA ARG A 397 -63.58 -54.20 7.59
C ARG A 397 -64.04 -53.90 9.02
N GLN A 398 -65.21 -53.27 9.17
CA GLN A 398 -65.85 -53.16 10.48
C GLN A 398 -66.80 -54.34 10.71
N THR A 399 -66.44 -55.21 11.65
CA THR A 399 -67.33 -56.24 12.21
C THR A 399 -68.24 -55.58 13.25
N ASN A 400 -69.55 -55.72 13.10
CA ASN A 400 -70.51 -55.18 14.06
C ASN A 400 -70.71 -56.13 15.27
N ALA A 401 -71.38 -55.65 16.32
CA ALA A 401 -71.61 -56.41 17.55
C ALA A 401 -72.47 -57.68 17.37
N SER A 402 -73.10 -57.88 16.22
CA SER A 402 -73.84 -59.09 15.83
C SER A 402 -73.02 -60.09 15.01
N GLY A 403 -71.77 -59.76 14.66
CA GLY A 403 -70.86 -60.64 13.92
C GLY A 403 -70.99 -60.60 12.39
N THR A 404 -71.78 -59.69 11.83
CA THR A 404 -71.82 -59.43 10.37
C THR A 404 -70.89 -58.29 9.98
N TYR A 405 -70.52 -58.24 8.70
CA TYR A 405 -69.60 -57.25 8.13
C TYR A 405 -70.35 -56.12 7.44
N SER A 406 -69.76 -54.92 7.50
CA SER A 406 -70.18 -53.76 6.70
C SER A 406 -69.15 -53.45 5.64
N TYR A 407 -69.57 -53.37 4.38
CA TYR A 407 -68.71 -53.16 3.21
C TYR A 407 -68.93 -51.78 2.58
N PHE A 408 -67.86 -51.11 2.16
CA PHE A 408 -67.90 -49.84 1.44
C PHE A 408 -67.05 -49.93 0.16
N THR A 409 -67.61 -50.53 -0.89
CA THR A 409 -66.89 -50.88 -2.14
C THR A 409 -67.73 -50.56 -3.37
N VAL A 410 -67.07 -50.19 -4.48
CA VAL A 410 -67.76 -49.94 -5.78
C VAL A 410 -68.14 -51.23 -6.52
N SER A 411 -67.49 -52.34 -6.20
CA SER A 411 -67.75 -53.69 -6.71
C SER A 411 -68.34 -54.60 -5.62
N ASP A 412 -69.09 -55.61 -6.07
CA ASP A 412 -69.77 -56.60 -5.23
C ASP A 412 -68.81 -57.30 -4.24
N PRO A 413 -69.10 -57.29 -2.92
CA PRO A 413 -68.25 -57.94 -1.92
C PRO A 413 -68.08 -59.44 -2.15
N ALA A 414 -66.86 -59.94 -1.97
CA ALA A 414 -66.55 -61.36 -2.06
C ALA A 414 -66.90 -62.10 -0.76
N ASN A 415 -67.55 -63.26 -0.88
CA ASN A 415 -68.00 -64.12 0.22
C ASN A 415 -68.96 -63.46 1.24
N PRO A 416 -70.08 -62.83 0.80
CA PRO A 416 -71.05 -62.21 1.70
C PRO A 416 -71.85 -63.24 2.51
N SER A 417 -72.20 -62.86 3.74
CA SER A 417 -72.99 -63.64 4.70
C SER A 417 -74.40 -63.05 4.89
N GLU A 418 -75.37 -63.88 5.26
CA GLU A 418 -76.76 -63.45 5.49
C GLU A 418 -76.83 -62.38 6.59
N GLY A 419 -77.33 -61.19 6.24
CA GLY A 419 -77.38 -60.03 7.14
C GLY A 419 -76.18 -59.07 7.06
N ASP A 420 -75.22 -59.31 6.15
CA ASP A 420 -74.19 -58.31 5.82
C ASP A 420 -74.80 -57.10 5.11
N ILE A 421 -74.16 -55.93 5.27
CA ILE A 421 -74.62 -54.65 4.74
C ILE A 421 -73.57 -54.06 3.79
N TRP A 422 -74.01 -53.59 2.62
CA TRP A 422 -73.13 -53.00 1.60
C TRP A 422 -73.61 -51.60 1.22
N TYR A 423 -72.71 -50.64 1.44
CA TYR A 423 -72.80 -49.27 0.99
C TYR A 423 -72.08 -49.18 -0.35
N LYS A 424 -72.82 -49.17 -1.47
CA LYS A 424 -72.25 -49.09 -2.81
C LYS A 424 -72.14 -47.64 -3.29
N PRO A 425 -70.94 -47.06 -3.45
CA PRO A 425 -70.78 -45.73 -4.05
C PRO A 425 -71.03 -45.82 -5.56
N ASN A 426 -71.94 -44.99 -6.07
CA ASN A 426 -72.27 -44.86 -7.48
C ASN A 426 -72.13 -43.38 -7.88
N GLY A 427 -70.88 -42.89 -7.91
CA GLY A 427 -70.58 -41.46 -7.97
C GLY A 427 -70.93 -40.75 -6.65
N GLU A 428 -71.58 -39.58 -6.74
CA GLU A 428 -71.97 -38.74 -5.59
C GLU A 428 -73.03 -39.35 -4.66
N LYS A 429 -73.51 -40.59 -4.93
CA LYS A 429 -74.59 -41.23 -4.17
C LYS A 429 -74.19 -42.62 -3.71
N VAL A 430 -74.50 -42.92 -2.45
CA VAL A 430 -74.35 -44.26 -1.87
C VAL A 430 -75.71 -44.96 -1.89
N THR A 431 -75.77 -46.13 -2.53
CA THR A 431 -76.95 -47.00 -2.50
C THR A 431 -76.75 -48.08 -1.46
N LEU A 432 -77.70 -48.20 -0.52
CA LEU A 432 -77.66 -49.19 0.55
C LEU A 432 -78.29 -50.52 0.10
N TYR A 433 -77.54 -51.61 0.29
CA TYR A 433 -77.99 -52.98 0.07
C TYR A 433 -77.80 -53.82 1.34
N ILE A 434 -78.69 -54.81 1.55
CA ILE A 434 -78.51 -55.89 2.53
C ILE A 434 -78.44 -57.23 1.80
N TYR A 435 -77.56 -58.13 2.24
CA TYR A 435 -77.47 -59.48 1.69
C TYR A 435 -78.50 -60.37 2.39
N SER A 436 -79.53 -60.82 1.66
CA SER A 436 -80.52 -61.75 2.23
C SER A 436 -81.11 -62.72 1.23
N ASN A 437 -81.25 -63.97 1.64
CA ASN A 437 -81.61 -65.14 0.85
C ASN A 437 -80.68 -65.30 -0.38
N GLY A 438 -79.37 -65.17 -0.15
CA GLY A 438 -78.34 -65.41 -1.17
C GLY A 438 -78.13 -64.29 -2.21
N ALA A 439 -78.74 -63.10 -2.03
CA ALA A 439 -78.58 -61.98 -2.94
C ALA A 439 -78.65 -60.60 -2.24
N TRP A 440 -77.94 -59.61 -2.79
CA TRP A 440 -78.01 -58.21 -2.37
C TRP A 440 -79.35 -57.56 -2.79
N LYS A 441 -80.00 -56.82 -1.88
CA LYS A 441 -81.31 -56.18 -2.12
C LYS A 441 -81.33 -54.70 -1.65
N PRO A 442 -81.86 -53.75 -2.46
CA PRO A 442 -81.91 -52.33 -2.12
C PRO A 442 -83.05 -51.99 -1.16
N ILE A 443 -82.95 -50.83 -0.47
CA ILE A 443 -83.79 -50.50 0.71
C ILE A 443 -84.34 -49.05 0.68
N VAL A 444 -85.02 -48.63 -0.40
CA VAL A 444 -85.68 -47.30 -0.50
C VAL A 444 -87.01 -47.38 -1.25
N ASP A 445 -87.99 -46.58 -0.81
CA ASP A 445 -89.44 -46.70 -1.13
C ASP A 445 -90.05 -45.37 -1.67
N ASP A 446 -91.38 -45.30 -1.86
CA ASP A 446 -92.03 -44.45 -2.87
C ASP A 446 -92.77 -43.15 -2.41
N MET A 447 -92.99 -42.23 -3.37
CA MET A 447 -93.92 -41.08 -3.27
C MET A 447 -94.56 -40.74 -4.63
N THR A 448 -95.78 -40.19 -4.64
CA THR A 448 -96.65 -40.17 -5.83
C THR A 448 -96.57 -38.93 -6.73
N GLY A 449 -96.71 -39.14 -8.04
CA GLY A 449 -96.33 -38.19 -9.10
C GLY A 449 -97.12 -36.88 -9.28
N GLN A 450 -98.11 -36.56 -8.44
CA GLN A 450 -98.87 -35.31 -8.59
C GLN A 450 -98.09 -34.07 -8.06
N GLN A 451 -97.21 -34.26 -7.07
CA GLN A 451 -96.29 -33.21 -6.60
C GLN A 451 -95.13 -32.96 -7.59
N ILE A 452 -94.79 -33.97 -8.40
CA ILE A 452 -93.74 -33.88 -9.42
C ILE A 452 -94.15 -32.90 -10.53
N GLN A 453 -95.42 -32.87 -10.95
CA GLN A 453 -95.86 -31.97 -12.03
C GLN A 453 -95.70 -30.48 -11.69
N GLN A 454 -96.00 -30.08 -10.45
CA GLN A 454 -95.77 -28.71 -9.99
C GLN A 454 -94.26 -28.40 -9.94
N SER A 455 -93.49 -29.26 -9.27
CA SER A 455 -92.03 -29.09 -9.12
C SER A 455 -91.29 -29.06 -10.46
N VAL A 456 -91.78 -29.78 -11.47
CA VAL A 456 -91.23 -29.75 -12.85
C VAL A 456 -91.60 -28.47 -13.59
N ALA A 457 -92.78 -27.89 -13.37
CA ALA A 457 -93.15 -26.60 -13.95
C ALA A 457 -92.30 -25.46 -13.36
N ASP A 458 -92.11 -25.46 -12.05
CA ASP A 458 -91.28 -24.48 -11.35
C ASP A 458 -89.81 -24.64 -11.74
N ALA A 459 -89.28 -25.86 -11.75
CA ALA A 459 -87.92 -26.14 -12.24
C ALA A 459 -87.72 -25.77 -13.72
N GLN A 460 -88.74 -25.83 -14.58
CA GLN A 460 -88.64 -25.35 -15.97
C GLN A 460 -88.54 -23.82 -16.07
N ALA A 461 -89.17 -23.08 -15.14
CA ALA A 461 -89.01 -21.63 -15.03
C ALA A 461 -87.61 -21.25 -14.49
N ASP A 462 -87.13 -21.99 -13.49
CA ASP A 462 -85.78 -21.81 -12.92
C ASP A 462 -84.70 -22.15 -13.94
N ILE A 463 -84.81 -23.28 -14.67
CA ILE A 463 -83.88 -23.66 -15.75
C ILE A 463 -83.86 -22.60 -16.86
N LYS A 464 -85.01 -21.99 -17.20
CA LYS A 464 -85.05 -20.90 -18.19
C LYS A 464 -84.31 -19.65 -17.69
N THR A 465 -84.43 -19.33 -16.40
CA THR A 465 -83.76 -18.20 -15.77
C THR A 465 -82.25 -18.45 -15.62
N ALA A 466 -81.87 -19.63 -15.13
CA ALA A 466 -80.49 -20.09 -15.02
C ALA A 466 -79.80 -20.17 -16.39
N LYS A 467 -80.51 -20.59 -17.45
CA LYS A 467 -79.97 -20.56 -18.82
C LYS A 467 -79.73 -19.13 -19.31
N ALA A 468 -80.61 -18.17 -19.02
CA ALA A 468 -80.36 -16.77 -19.38
C ALA A 468 -79.12 -16.21 -18.65
N VAL A 469 -78.91 -16.58 -17.38
CA VAL A 469 -77.70 -16.24 -16.62
C VAL A 469 -76.46 -16.94 -17.19
N ALA A 470 -76.54 -18.22 -17.55
CA ALA A 470 -75.43 -18.99 -18.13
C ALA A 470 -75.05 -18.49 -19.54
N ASP A 471 -76.02 -18.14 -20.39
CA ASP A 471 -75.75 -17.58 -21.72
C ASP A 471 -75.12 -16.17 -21.61
N ALA A 472 -75.54 -15.36 -20.63
CA ALA A 472 -74.90 -14.10 -20.30
C ALA A 472 -73.47 -14.28 -19.73
N ALA A 473 -73.27 -15.26 -18.85
CA ALA A 473 -71.96 -15.59 -18.28
C ALA A 473 -70.98 -16.13 -19.34
N ASN A 474 -71.45 -16.97 -20.27
CA ASN A 474 -70.65 -17.44 -21.40
C ASN A 474 -70.31 -16.32 -22.38
N THR A 475 -71.24 -15.39 -22.61
CA THR A 475 -70.99 -14.17 -23.41
C THR A 475 -69.96 -13.28 -22.73
N LEU A 476 -70.04 -13.10 -21.41
CA LEU A 476 -69.06 -12.37 -20.61
C LEU A 476 -67.70 -13.08 -20.58
N ALA A 477 -67.66 -14.41 -20.51
CA ALA A 477 -66.41 -15.18 -20.54
C ALA A 477 -65.71 -15.08 -21.90
N ALA A 478 -66.44 -15.18 -23.02
CA ALA A 478 -65.89 -14.98 -24.35
C ALA A 478 -65.41 -13.54 -24.56
N ASN A 479 -66.18 -12.54 -24.11
CA ASN A 479 -65.75 -11.15 -24.13
C ASN A 479 -64.55 -10.89 -23.23
N ASN A 480 -64.45 -11.54 -22.08
CA ASN A 480 -63.31 -11.44 -21.17
C ASN A 480 -62.07 -12.17 -21.71
N GLN A 481 -62.20 -13.30 -22.42
CA GLN A 481 -61.05 -13.89 -23.13
C GLN A 481 -60.54 -12.95 -24.22
N ASN A 482 -61.42 -12.39 -25.06
CA ASN A 482 -61.02 -11.42 -26.09
C ASN A 482 -60.43 -10.14 -25.46
N ALA A 483 -60.98 -9.67 -24.33
CA ALA A 483 -60.46 -8.50 -23.61
C ALA A 483 -59.15 -8.78 -22.85
N LEU A 484 -58.92 -10.00 -22.36
CA LEU A 484 -57.61 -10.42 -21.83
C LEU A 484 -56.60 -10.52 -22.97
N GLN A 485 -56.94 -11.15 -24.09
CA GLN A 485 -56.07 -11.21 -25.28
C GLN A 485 -55.71 -9.80 -25.79
N SER A 486 -56.63 -8.83 -25.64
CA SER A 486 -56.42 -7.43 -25.98
C SER A 486 -55.76 -6.57 -24.89
N LYS A 487 -55.63 -7.06 -23.64
CA LYS A 487 -54.96 -6.35 -22.52
C LYS A 487 -53.61 -6.96 -22.12
N LEU A 488 -53.41 -8.24 -22.43
CA LEU A 488 -52.13 -8.95 -22.42
C LEU A 488 -51.39 -8.77 -23.75
N GLY A 489 -51.94 -7.97 -24.68
CA GLY A 489 -51.28 -7.52 -25.89
C GLY A 489 -50.16 -6.52 -25.59
N THR A 490 -49.02 -7.07 -25.13
CA THR A 490 -47.62 -6.72 -25.42
C THR A 490 -47.10 -5.28 -25.30
N ASP A 491 -47.93 -4.25 -25.21
CA ASP A 491 -47.50 -2.90 -25.58
C ASP A 491 -47.40 -1.98 -24.36
N GLU A 492 -48.43 -1.90 -23.50
CA GLU A 492 -48.41 -1.00 -22.33
C GLU A 492 -47.54 -1.50 -21.17
N PHE A 493 -47.55 -2.81 -20.84
CA PHE A 493 -46.72 -3.35 -19.77
C PHE A 493 -45.23 -3.31 -20.14
N ASN A 494 -44.90 -3.69 -21.38
CA ASN A 494 -43.56 -3.53 -21.92
C ASN A 494 -43.17 -2.06 -22.04
N THR A 495 -44.10 -1.14 -22.31
CA THR A 495 -43.78 0.31 -22.28
C THR A 495 -43.45 0.77 -20.88
N ALA A 496 -44.17 0.37 -19.83
CA ALA A 496 -43.86 0.77 -18.46
C ALA A 496 -42.53 0.18 -17.96
N VAL A 497 -42.27 -1.11 -18.21
CA VAL A 497 -41.01 -1.77 -17.82
C VAL A 497 -39.84 -1.28 -18.67
N SER A 498 -40.04 -1.06 -19.98
CA SER A 498 -39.02 -0.46 -20.85
C SER A 498 -38.79 1.02 -20.52
N GLN A 499 -39.79 1.78 -20.07
CA GLN A 499 -39.59 3.13 -19.55
C GLN A 499 -38.77 3.12 -18.26
N LEU A 500 -39.05 2.20 -17.32
CA LEU A 500 -38.22 2.03 -16.11
C LEU A 500 -36.80 1.57 -16.44
N ASN A 501 -36.61 0.60 -17.33
CA ASN A 501 -35.28 0.21 -17.82
C ASN A 501 -34.59 1.37 -18.53
N ASN A 502 -35.29 2.17 -19.33
CA ASN A 502 -34.70 3.36 -19.97
C ASN A 502 -34.38 4.47 -18.95
N ASP A 503 -35.18 4.66 -17.90
CA ASP A 503 -34.96 5.65 -16.82
C ASP A 503 -33.88 5.22 -15.80
N ILE A 504 -33.64 3.91 -15.69
CA ILE A 504 -32.53 3.32 -14.95
C ILE A 504 -31.26 3.39 -15.81
N ASN A 505 -31.32 2.99 -17.08
CA ASN A 505 -30.23 3.17 -18.05
C ASN A 505 -29.87 4.65 -18.23
N LEU A 506 -30.82 5.60 -18.16
CA LEU A 506 -30.54 7.05 -18.18
C LEU A 506 -29.91 7.58 -16.87
N ARG A 507 -29.66 6.73 -15.88
CA ARG A 507 -28.94 7.05 -14.63
C ARG A 507 -27.72 6.16 -14.38
N VAL A 508 -27.74 4.91 -14.86
CA VAL A 508 -26.67 3.92 -14.77
C VAL A 508 -26.61 3.15 -16.09
N LYS A 509 -26.28 3.83 -17.19
CA LYS A 509 -25.90 3.13 -18.43
C LYS A 509 -24.56 2.42 -18.21
N THR A 510 -24.50 1.18 -18.67
CA THR A 510 -23.28 0.61 -19.24
C THR A 510 -22.84 1.50 -20.40
N GLY A 511 -22.04 2.51 -20.06
CA GLY A 511 -21.70 3.63 -20.95
C GLY A 511 -21.56 4.98 -20.25
N ASP A 512 -22.40 5.34 -19.26
CA ASP A 512 -22.39 6.71 -18.69
C ASP A 512 -21.42 6.88 -17.50
N VAL A 513 -21.09 5.81 -16.76
CA VAL A 513 -19.94 5.83 -15.83
C VAL A 513 -18.63 5.76 -16.62
N ILE A 514 -18.61 4.96 -17.70
CA ILE A 514 -17.47 4.84 -18.63
C ILE A 514 -17.28 6.13 -19.45
N SER A 515 -18.32 6.94 -19.67
CA SER A 515 -18.20 8.26 -20.32
C SER A 515 -17.79 9.39 -19.37
N GLN A 516 -17.69 9.13 -18.06
CA GLN A 516 -17.03 10.03 -17.09
C GLN A 516 -15.61 9.56 -16.72
N ILE A 517 -15.30 8.30 -17.03
CA ILE A 517 -13.97 7.68 -16.89
C ILE A 517 -13.60 7.10 -18.27
N ASN A 518 -13.34 8.00 -19.23
CA ASN A 518 -13.23 7.64 -20.64
C ASN A 518 -12.00 6.73 -20.86
N LEU A 519 -12.26 5.47 -21.20
CA LEU A 519 -11.26 4.44 -21.48
C LEU A 519 -10.94 4.40 -22.98
N GLU A 520 -10.30 5.45 -23.47
CA GLU A 520 -9.56 5.36 -24.72
C GLU A 520 -8.33 4.46 -24.52
N ALA A 521 -7.87 3.79 -25.60
CA ALA A 521 -6.94 2.66 -25.49
C ALA A 521 -5.69 2.97 -24.63
N ASN A 522 -5.59 2.27 -23.51
CA ASN A 522 -4.53 2.35 -22.50
C ASN A 522 -4.49 3.61 -21.60
N GLN A 523 -5.52 4.47 -21.54
CA GLN A 523 -5.61 5.54 -20.54
C GLN A 523 -7.02 5.74 -19.96
N THR A 524 -7.08 5.99 -18.65
CA THR A 524 -8.30 6.17 -17.86
C THR A 524 -8.51 7.66 -17.58
N LEU A 525 -9.31 8.35 -18.41
CA LEU A 525 -9.43 9.81 -18.36
C LEU A 525 -10.61 10.28 -17.48
N ILE A 526 -10.30 10.93 -16.35
CA ILE A 526 -11.29 11.57 -15.46
C ILE A 526 -11.30 13.08 -15.70
N GLU A 527 -12.11 13.56 -16.64
CA GLU A 527 -12.14 14.98 -17.07
C GLU A 527 -13.14 15.86 -16.29
N SER A 528 -13.43 15.54 -15.03
CA SER A 528 -14.45 16.23 -14.23
C SER A 528 -13.91 16.92 -12.97
N GLY A 529 -13.47 18.17 -13.11
CA GLY A 529 -13.41 19.19 -12.05
C GLY A 529 -12.43 18.97 -10.89
N LYS A 530 -12.64 17.93 -10.07
CA LYS A 530 -11.84 17.55 -8.89
C LYS A 530 -11.97 16.06 -8.62
N ILE A 531 -10.85 15.37 -8.41
CA ILE A 531 -10.82 14.05 -7.78
C ILE A 531 -10.73 14.26 -6.26
N LEU A 532 -11.64 13.65 -5.49
CA LEU A 532 -11.61 13.66 -4.02
C LEU A 532 -11.10 12.31 -3.52
N LEU A 533 -9.90 12.31 -2.92
CA LEU A 533 -9.26 11.12 -2.36
C LEU A 533 -9.34 11.17 -0.82
N ASP A 534 -10.57 11.09 -0.29
CA ASP A 534 -10.85 11.17 1.14
C ASP A 534 -10.71 9.79 1.81
N ALA A 535 -9.46 9.37 2.01
CA ALA A 535 -9.10 8.10 2.63
C ALA A 535 -7.92 8.28 3.59
N PRO A 536 -7.83 7.52 4.71
CA PRO A 536 -6.72 7.63 5.67
C PRO A 536 -5.33 7.35 5.09
N THR A 537 -5.25 6.61 3.97
CA THR A 537 -4.04 6.34 3.19
C THR A 537 -4.41 6.25 1.71
N VAL A 538 -3.57 6.82 0.84
CA VAL A 538 -3.69 6.74 -0.62
C VAL A 538 -2.39 6.21 -1.19
N THR A 539 -2.44 5.17 -2.02
CA THR A 539 -1.25 4.52 -2.60
C THR A 539 -1.31 4.58 -4.12
N PHE A 540 -0.21 5.03 -4.75
CA PHE A 540 -0.03 4.99 -6.19
C PHE A 540 0.91 3.84 -6.55
N SER A 541 0.49 2.95 -7.45
CA SER A 541 1.27 1.79 -7.92
C SER A 541 2.37 2.15 -8.93
N GLY A 542 2.38 3.38 -9.44
CA GLY A 542 3.37 3.92 -10.36
C GLY A 542 3.60 5.42 -10.13
N ASN A 543 4.24 6.09 -11.09
CA ASN A 543 4.60 7.50 -10.98
C ASN A 543 3.36 8.42 -10.99
N ALA A 544 3.00 8.98 -9.84
CA ALA A 544 1.93 9.97 -9.74
C ALA A 544 2.37 11.33 -10.31
N PHE A 545 1.68 11.82 -11.35
CA PHE A 545 1.89 13.17 -11.89
C PHE A 545 0.98 14.17 -11.17
N ILE A 546 1.56 14.98 -10.27
CA ILE A 546 0.82 15.98 -9.48
C ILE A 546 1.38 17.38 -9.81
N PRO A 547 0.71 18.19 -10.65
CA PRO A 547 1.22 19.49 -11.11
C PRO A 547 1.46 20.54 -10.01
N SER A 548 0.75 20.42 -8.89
CA SER A 548 0.94 21.24 -7.69
C SER A 548 0.34 20.51 -6.49
N ALA A 549 1.10 20.39 -5.40
CA ALA A 549 0.72 19.64 -4.20
C ALA A 549 0.94 20.48 -2.94
N ALA A 550 -0.07 20.53 -2.07
CA ALA A 550 0.04 21.11 -0.73
C ALA A 550 0.25 20.00 0.30
N ILE A 551 1.50 19.56 0.43
CA ILE A 551 1.91 18.52 1.39
C ILE A 551 2.28 19.20 2.71
N SER A 552 1.69 18.79 3.83
CA SER A 552 2.04 19.34 5.15
C SER A 552 3.38 18.81 5.66
N ASP A 553 3.59 17.50 5.54
CA ASP A 553 4.72 16.75 6.08
C ASP A 553 5.18 15.73 5.04
N LEU A 554 6.49 15.66 4.78
CA LEU A 554 7.08 14.74 3.79
C LEU A 554 8.28 14.01 4.39
N SER A 555 8.23 12.68 4.40
CA SER A 555 9.44 11.87 4.61
C SER A 555 10.30 11.94 3.35
N ALA A 556 11.42 12.66 3.42
CA ALA A 556 12.28 12.94 2.27
C ALA A 556 13.37 11.86 2.02
N ASP A 557 13.28 10.69 2.67
CA ASP A 557 14.27 9.61 2.59
C ASP A 557 14.46 9.03 1.18
N LYS A 558 13.49 9.28 0.28
CA LYS A 558 13.49 8.85 -1.13
C LYS A 558 13.30 10.00 -2.13
N LEU A 559 13.54 11.25 -1.72
CA LEU A 559 13.27 12.43 -2.58
C LEU A 559 14.32 12.59 -3.70
N THR A 560 14.11 11.92 -4.83
CA THR A 560 14.92 12.08 -6.05
C THR A 560 14.34 13.16 -6.98
N ALA A 561 14.62 14.44 -6.69
CA ALA A 561 14.16 15.58 -7.48
C ALA A 561 15.26 16.11 -8.43
N GLY A 562 14.88 16.47 -9.67
CA GLY A 562 15.84 16.99 -10.67
C GLY A 562 16.23 18.46 -10.46
N THR A 563 15.31 19.29 -9.96
CA THR A 563 15.56 20.68 -9.53
C THR A 563 14.54 21.03 -8.46
N ILE A 564 15.00 21.65 -7.36
CA ILE A 564 14.13 22.14 -6.29
C ILE A 564 14.28 23.66 -6.25
N ASP A 565 13.22 24.39 -6.64
CA ASP A 565 13.17 25.85 -6.51
C ASP A 565 12.65 26.20 -5.10
N ALA A 566 13.55 26.66 -4.23
CA ALA A 566 13.34 26.72 -2.79
C ALA A 566 13.71 28.09 -2.21
N ASN A 567 12.69 28.89 -1.87
CA ASN A 567 12.90 30.15 -1.15
C ASN A 567 13.35 29.96 0.31
N THR A 568 12.90 28.89 0.98
CA THR A 568 13.25 28.56 2.38
C THR A 568 13.20 27.05 2.61
N VAL A 569 14.37 26.39 2.58
CA VAL A 569 14.53 24.96 2.94
C VAL A 569 15.67 24.83 3.94
N ASN A 570 15.38 24.23 5.10
CA ASN A 570 16.35 24.04 6.18
C ASN A 570 16.91 22.61 6.15
N ILE A 571 18.08 22.42 5.54
CA ILE A 571 18.76 21.11 5.52
C ILE A 571 19.65 21.00 6.76
N ILE A 572 19.32 20.08 7.68
CA ILE A 572 20.08 19.88 8.93
C ILE A 572 21.42 19.16 8.67
N ASN A 573 21.40 18.15 7.80
CA ASN A 573 22.59 17.43 7.33
C ASN A 573 22.50 17.27 5.81
N LEU A 574 23.49 17.78 5.07
CA LEU A 574 23.61 17.58 3.62
C LEU A 574 24.82 16.68 3.35
N ASN A 575 24.56 15.42 2.97
CA ASN A 575 25.59 14.53 2.46
C ASN A 575 25.50 14.51 0.93
N GLY A 576 26.43 15.22 0.26
CA GLY A 576 26.47 15.28 -1.20
C GLY A 576 27.90 15.51 -1.67
N ASP A 577 28.37 14.64 -2.56
CA ASP A 577 29.76 14.60 -3.05
C ASP A 577 30.13 15.83 -3.91
N SER A 578 29.16 16.65 -4.32
CA SER A 578 29.36 17.90 -5.08
C SER A 578 28.18 18.84 -4.92
N ILE A 579 28.46 20.13 -4.68
CA ILE A 579 27.44 21.20 -4.58
C ILE A 579 27.72 22.28 -5.63
N SER A 580 27.06 22.19 -6.78
CA SER A 580 27.20 23.17 -7.87
C SER A 580 26.30 24.38 -7.62
N SER A 581 26.88 25.47 -7.09
CA SER A 581 26.15 26.69 -6.74
C SER A 581 26.96 27.94 -7.11
N LYS A 582 26.27 29.02 -7.52
CA LYS A 582 26.93 30.28 -7.94
C LYS A 582 27.55 31.06 -6.77
N SER A 583 27.00 30.88 -5.57
CA SER A 583 27.46 31.47 -4.33
C SER A 583 26.82 30.72 -3.16
N ILE A 584 27.61 30.33 -2.16
CA ILE A 584 27.09 29.88 -0.86
C ILE A 584 27.36 31.00 0.13
N THR A 585 26.30 31.53 0.74
CA THR A 585 26.42 32.50 1.85
C THR A 585 26.06 31.78 3.15
N GLY A 586 27.02 31.66 4.06
CA GLY A 586 26.79 31.11 5.38
C GLY A 586 27.94 31.47 6.31
N ASP A 587 27.62 31.77 7.57
CA ASP A 587 28.54 32.30 8.59
C ASP A 587 29.80 31.45 8.80
N LYS A 588 29.75 30.16 8.43
CA LYS A 588 30.82 29.16 8.58
C LYS A 588 30.86 28.18 7.41
N LEU A 589 31.28 28.63 6.23
CA LEU A 589 31.95 27.72 5.31
C LEU A 589 33.24 27.23 5.99
N SER A 590 33.44 25.90 6.06
CA SER A 590 34.68 25.36 6.60
C SER A 590 35.86 25.72 5.67
N VAL A 591 37.02 26.04 6.23
CA VAL A 591 38.23 26.40 5.44
C VAL A 591 38.53 25.31 4.41
N ASN A 592 38.41 24.04 4.80
CA ASN A 592 38.57 22.87 3.95
C ASN A 592 37.69 22.88 2.68
N ALA A 593 36.48 23.46 2.73
CA ALA A 593 35.57 23.52 1.58
C ALA A 593 36.01 24.59 0.55
N ILE A 594 36.58 25.70 1.01
CA ILE A 594 37.22 26.70 0.13
C ILE A 594 38.53 26.12 -0.41
N GLN A 595 39.33 25.49 0.46
CA GLN A 595 40.61 24.89 0.09
C GLN A 595 40.44 23.75 -0.93
N ALA A 596 39.40 22.92 -0.84
CA ALA A 596 39.12 21.86 -1.81
C ALA A 596 39.03 22.39 -3.25
N GLY A 597 38.33 23.51 -3.48
CA GLY A 597 38.20 24.11 -4.80
C GLY A 597 39.50 24.68 -5.39
N PHE A 598 40.52 24.96 -4.56
CA PHE A 598 41.86 25.36 -4.99
C PHE A 598 42.87 24.20 -4.98
N ASN A 599 42.63 23.13 -4.21
CA ASN A 599 43.48 21.94 -4.15
C ASN A 599 43.49 21.17 -5.47
N ASP A 600 42.37 21.16 -6.21
CA ASP A 600 42.31 20.60 -7.58
C ASP A 600 43.18 21.39 -8.59
N MET A 601 43.62 22.60 -8.23
CA MET A 601 44.65 23.35 -8.98
C MET A 601 46.10 22.95 -8.58
N GLY A 602 46.28 21.93 -7.74
CA GLY A 602 47.56 21.28 -7.48
C GLY A 602 48.47 22.01 -6.47
N ASN A 603 47.96 22.30 -5.26
CA ASN A 603 48.68 22.99 -4.17
C ASN A 603 49.18 24.42 -4.49
N VAL A 604 48.78 25.01 -5.63
CA VAL A 604 49.26 26.34 -6.08
C VAL A 604 48.77 27.50 -5.20
N MET A 605 47.68 27.32 -4.45
CA MET A 605 47.05 28.36 -3.64
C MET A 605 46.46 27.75 -2.36
N ASN A 606 46.90 28.24 -1.19
CA ASN A 606 46.37 27.87 0.12
C ASN A 606 45.79 29.11 0.82
N ILE A 607 44.63 28.95 1.46
CA ILE A 607 44.06 29.94 2.38
C ILE A 607 44.08 29.31 3.77
N ASP A 608 44.73 29.99 4.73
CA ASP A 608 44.69 29.62 6.14
C ASP A 608 43.89 30.64 6.96
N SER A 609 43.99 30.59 8.30
CA SER A 609 43.28 31.48 9.22
C SER A 609 43.74 32.94 9.21
N SER A 610 44.83 33.24 8.49
CA SER A 610 45.68 34.42 8.70
C SER A 610 46.27 34.97 7.38
N SER A 611 46.42 34.13 6.36
CA SER A 611 46.95 34.55 5.06
C SER A 611 46.40 33.77 3.86
N LEU A 612 46.59 34.36 2.68
CA LEU A 612 46.42 33.76 1.37
C LEU A 612 47.81 33.58 0.76
N ASN A 613 48.26 32.33 0.66
CA ASN A 613 49.60 31.94 0.21
C ASN A 613 49.54 31.31 -1.19
N PHE A 614 50.49 31.64 -2.05
CA PHE A 614 50.66 31.04 -3.37
C PHE A 614 51.99 30.29 -3.47
N TYR A 615 51.99 29.17 -4.19
CA TYR A 615 53.12 28.25 -4.30
C TYR A 615 53.45 27.92 -5.77
N ASN A 616 54.74 27.77 -6.05
CA ASN A 616 55.25 27.25 -7.32
C ASN A 616 56.22 26.09 -7.04
N GLY A 617 55.95 24.90 -7.58
CA GLY A 617 56.78 23.71 -7.37
C GLY A 617 56.88 23.23 -5.90
N GLY A 618 56.02 23.72 -5.01
CA GLY A 618 56.07 23.46 -3.56
C GLY A 618 56.75 24.56 -2.73
N ASN A 619 57.44 25.51 -3.37
CA ASN A 619 57.97 26.69 -2.70
C ASN A 619 56.90 27.79 -2.63
N GLN A 620 56.81 28.51 -1.51
CA GLN A 620 56.01 29.74 -1.43
C GLN A 620 56.62 30.79 -2.38
N VAL A 621 55.75 31.57 -3.05
CA VAL A 621 56.15 32.67 -3.95
C VAL A 621 55.50 34.02 -3.61
N LEU A 622 54.37 34.00 -2.90
CA LEU A 622 53.63 35.20 -2.51
C LEU A 622 52.75 34.90 -1.29
N SER A 623 52.67 35.83 -0.33
CA SER A 623 51.66 35.81 0.73
C SER A 623 50.95 37.16 0.82
N LEU A 624 49.62 37.13 0.98
CA LEU A 624 48.82 38.28 1.42
C LEU A 624 48.32 37.97 2.84
N ASN A 625 48.77 38.74 3.82
CA ASN A 625 48.56 38.44 5.23
C ASN A 625 48.18 39.70 6.03
N GLN A 626 48.39 39.69 7.35
CA GLN A 626 48.09 40.82 8.24
C GLN A 626 49.14 41.94 8.26
N THR A 627 50.37 41.72 7.78
CA THR A 627 51.42 42.74 7.65
C THR A 627 51.34 43.41 6.29
N GLY A 628 51.21 42.63 5.21
CA GLY A 628 51.16 43.18 3.85
C GLY A 628 51.18 42.12 2.74
N LEU A 629 51.99 42.41 1.72
CA LEU A 629 52.25 41.56 0.56
C LEU A 629 53.70 41.08 0.60
N GLU A 630 53.94 39.87 1.10
CA GLU A 630 55.24 39.21 1.04
C GLU A 630 55.49 38.62 -0.35
N ILE A 631 56.73 38.73 -0.83
CA ILE A 631 57.19 38.14 -2.09
C ILE A 631 58.36 37.19 -1.80
N TRP A 632 58.30 35.99 -2.38
CA TRP A 632 59.28 34.93 -2.19
C TRP A 632 59.78 34.42 -3.56
N GLU A 633 61.07 34.13 -3.67
CA GLU A 633 61.69 33.56 -4.88
C GLU A 633 62.48 32.30 -4.51
N SER A 634 62.19 31.18 -5.18
CA SER A 634 62.86 29.88 -4.98
C SER A 634 62.97 29.39 -3.53
N GLY A 635 62.07 29.83 -2.64
CA GLY A 635 62.05 29.49 -1.21
C GLY A 635 62.82 30.46 -0.30
N VAL A 636 63.25 31.62 -0.82
CA VAL A 636 63.85 32.73 -0.04
C VAL A 636 62.88 33.92 -0.05
N GLU A 637 62.69 34.53 1.12
CA GLU A 637 61.93 35.77 1.28
C GLU A 637 62.68 36.93 0.60
N VAL A 638 62.02 37.61 -0.34
CA VAL A 638 62.61 38.73 -1.10
C VAL A 638 62.33 40.05 -0.41
N GLY A 639 61.09 40.25 0.04
CA GLY A 639 60.64 41.52 0.59
C GLY A 639 59.14 41.57 0.86
N GLU A 640 58.70 42.66 1.48
CA GLU A 640 57.29 42.95 1.76
C GLU A 640 56.91 44.34 1.22
N ILE A 641 55.69 44.45 0.70
CA ILE A 641 55.06 45.74 0.36
C ILE A 641 53.91 45.98 1.34
N HIS A 642 54.04 46.98 2.21
CA HIS A 642 53.07 47.23 3.28
C HIS A 642 52.90 48.72 3.63
N ALA A 643 51.88 49.02 4.44
CA ALA A 643 51.67 50.34 5.00
C ALA A 643 52.50 50.51 6.27
N ASN A 644 53.53 51.35 6.23
CA ASN A 644 54.48 51.54 7.32
C ASN A 644 54.34 52.92 7.99
N ILE A 645 55.11 53.14 9.06
CA ILE A 645 55.30 54.44 9.72
C ILE A 645 56.80 54.69 9.93
N TYR A 646 57.24 55.95 9.82
CA TYR A 646 58.61 56.29 10.18
C TYR A 646 58.81 56.08 11.69
N ALA A 647 59.82 55.28 12.06
CA ALA A 647 60.05 54.86 13.44
C ALA A 647 60.19 56.04 14.44
N ASP A 648 60.86 57.13 14.01
CA ASP A 648 61.02 58.35 14.80
C ASP A 648 59.85 59.35 14.65
N GLU A 649 59.01 59.20 13.61
CA GLU A 649 57.88 60.11 13.32
C GLU A 649 56.55 59.35 13.07
N PRO A 650 56.01 58.62 14.06
CA PRO A 650 54.90 57.64 13.90
C PRO A 650 53.52 58.23 13.51
N ASN A 651 53.44 59.54 13.27
CA ASN A 651 52.23 60.20 12.76
C ASN A 651 52.16 60.18 11.21
N TYR A 652 53.30 59.97 10.54
CA TYR A 652 53.40 59.88 9.08
C TYR A 652 53.29 58.41 8.66
N ARG A 653 52.48 58.15 7.63
CA ARG A 653 52.21 56.80 7.10
C ARG A 653 52.70 56.70 5.67
N GLY A 654 53.49 55.68 5.37
CA GLY A 654 54.07 55.39 4.06
C GLY A 654 53.42 54.20 3.36
N LEU A 655 53.82 53.99 2.11
CA LEU A 655 53.77 52.70 1.44
C LEU A 655 55.24 52.32 1.22
N ASP A 656 55.70 51.32 1.95
CA ASP A 656 57.11 50.93 1.96
C ASP A 656 57.30 49.67 1.11
N PHE A 657 58.52 49.52 0.62
CA PHE A 657 58.99 48.40 -0.20
C PHE A 657 60.22 47.87 0.51
N ASP A 658 60.00 46.99 1.48
CA ASP A 658 61.05 46.47 2.34
C ASP A 658 61.74 45.29 1.65
N LEU A 659 63.07 45.31 1.62
CA LEU A 659 63.90 44.25 1.04
C LEU A 659 64.48 43.40 2.18
N SER A 660 64.12 42.12 2.24
CA SER A 660 64.47 41.22 3.33
C SER A 660 65.98 41.00 3.46
N GLU A 661 66.46 40.60 4.65
CA GLU A 661 67.90 40.53 4.97
C GLU A 661 68.73 39.60 4.05
N ASN A 662 68.07 38.66 3.35
CA ASN A 662 68.70 37.69 2.45
C ASN A 662 68.59 38.03 0.95
N ALA A 663 67.99 39.16 0.58
CA ALA A 663 67.78 39.57 -0.82
C ALA A 663 68.71 40.71 -1.28
N ASP A 664 69.22 40.63 -2.51
CA ASP A 664 70.34 41.47 -2.97
C ASP A 664 69.95 42.87 -3.50
N TYR A 665 68.80 43.02 -4.16
CA TYR A 665 68.43 44.25 -4.85
C TYR A 665 66.91 44.48 -4.95
N MET A 666 66.51 45.74 -5.17
CA MET A 666 65.19 46.13 -5.66
C MET A 666 65.32 46.72 -7.07
N ALA A 667 64.38 46.45 -7.98
CA ALA A 667 64.45 47.01 -9.34
C ALA A 667 63.08 47.35 -9.95
N TRP A 668 63.08 48.38 -10.81
CA TRP A 668 62.05 48.59 -11.82
C TRP A 668 62.65 48.24 -13.19
N ALA A 669 62.05 47.27 -13.87
CA ALA A 669 62.58 46.69 -15.09
C ALA A 669 61.61 46.84 -16.28
N ALA A 670 62.17 46.96 -17.49
CA ALA A 670 61.41 47.13 -18.73
C ALA A 670 61.94 46.21 -19.83
N LYS A 671 61.09 45.93 -20.82
CA LYS A 671 61.48 45.25 -22.06
C LYS A 671 61.78 46.28 -23.16
N ASP A 672 62.98 46.25 -23.72
CA ASP A 672 63.35 47.10 -24.87
C ASP A 672 62.67 46.66 -26.18
N SER A 673 62.18 45.41 -26.25
CA SER A 673 61.38 44.90 -27.35
C SER A 673 60.49 43.73 -26.89
N SER A 674 59.47 43.36 -27.67
CA SER A 674 58.55 42.25 -27.32
C SER A 674 59.26 40.92 -27.05
N THR A 675 60.37 40.65 -27.74
CA THR A 675 61.20 39.44 -27.59
C THR A 675 62.33 39.57 -26.56
N SER A 676 62.62 40.76 -26.05
CA SER A 676 63.64 40.97 -25.02
C SER A 676 63.20 40.39 -23.66
N PRO A 677 64.14 40.00 -22.78
CA PRO A 677 63.86 39.85 -21.36
C PRO A 677 63.58 41.23 -20.73
N TYR A 678 63.18 41.24 -19.46
CA TYR A 678 63.15 42.47 -18.68
C TYR A 678 64.57 42.83 -18.23
N TYR A 679 65.02 44.04 -18.54
CA TYR A 679 66.26 44.61 -18.02
C TYR A 679 65.93 45.67 -16.97
N ALA A 680 66.66 45.68 -15.86
CA ALA A 680 66.49 46.69 -14.83
C ALA A 680 66.87 48.08 -15.38
N LYS A 681 65.99 49.07 -15.15
CA LYS A 681 66.13 50.45 -15.62
C LYS A 681 66.41 51.43 -14.49
N LEU A 682 65.84 51.16 -13.32
CA LEU A 682 66.29 51.64 -12.01
C LEU A 682 66.52 50.42 -11.13
N THR A 683 67.65 50.37 -10.44
CA THR A 683 67.98 49.36 -9.44
C THR A 683 68.48 50.03 -8.18
N TRP A 684 68.17 49.48 -7.00
CA TRP A 684 68.92 49.69 -5.76
C TRP A 684 69.59 48.38 -5.38
N ASN A 685 70.92 48.31 -5.38
CA ASN A 685 71.66 47.13 -4.95
C ASN A 685 72.14 47.31 -3.50
N ARG A 686 72.02 46.28 -2.66
CA ARG A 686 72.53 46.29 -1.28
C ARG A 686 74.07 46.27 -1.24
N ASN A 687 74.68 45.54 -2.16
CA ASN A 687 76.13 45.33 -2.27
C ASN A 687 76.58 45.52 -3.72
N THR A 688 77.87 45.80 -3.94
CA THR A 688 78.48 45.81 -5.28
C THR A 688 78.71 44.38 -5.78
N HIS A 689 78.18 44.02 -6.94
CA HIS A 689 78.34 42.69 -7.56
C HIS A 689 78.26 42.76 -9.10
N ASP A 690 79.01 41.89 -9.80
CA ASP A 690 78.99 41.71 -11.27
C ASP A 690 79.00 43.00 -12.14
N GLY A 691 79.67 44.05 -11.66
CA GLY A 691 79.79 45.35 -12.34
C GLY A 691 78.65 46.34 -12.06
N LEU A 692 77.73 46.00 -11.16
CA LEU A 692 76.76 46.90 -10.55
C LEU A 692 77.27 47.35 -9.18
N GLU A 693 77.25 48.66 -8.93
CA GLU A 693 77.61 49.24 -7.63
C GLU A 693 76.44 49.24 -6.64
N ALA A 694 76.76 49.23 -5.35
CA ALA A 694 75.80 49.42 -4.26
C ALA A 694 75.10 50.79 -4.34
N GLY A 695 73.82 50.85 -3.95
CA GLY A 695 72.98 52.04 -4.05
C GLY A 695 72.18 52.10 -5.37
N PHE A 696 71.71 53.30 -5.73
CA PHE A 696 70.85 53.51 -6.89
C PHE A 696 71.64 53.57 -8.21
N SER A 697 71.25 52.75 -9.18
CA SER A 697 71.78 52.72 -10.55
C SER A 697 70.65 52.88 -11.57
N PHE A 698 70.94 53.59 -12.67
CA PHE A 698 70.00 53.88 -13.75
C PHE A 698 70.59 53.46 -15.10
N ALA A 699 69.87 52.63 -15.85
CA ALA A 699 70.30 52.15 -17.17
C ALA A 699 69.76 52.99 -18.34
N ASP A 700 68.65 53.70 -18.14
CA ASP A 700 68.07 54.65 -19.10
C ASP A 700 68.29 56.11 -18.63
N PRO A 701 68.26 57.12 -19.54
CA PRO A 701 68.49 58.52 -19.17
C PRO A 701 67.47 59.08 -18.16
N VAL A 702 67.96 59.62 -17.04
CA VAL A 702 67.13 60.22 -15.99
C VAL A 702 66.83 61.68 -16.30
N MET A 703 65.55 62.01 -16.52
CA MET A 703 65.10 63.37 -16.84
C MET A 703 64.47 64.04 -15.61
N PHE A 704 65.21 64.96 -14.97
CA PHE A 704 64.70 65.80 -13.90
C PHE A 704 63.95 67.02 -14.46
N GLN A 705 62.71 67.24 -14.05
CA GLN A 705 61.89 68.39 -14.49
C GLN A 705 62.09 69.65 -13.63
N SER A 706 62.97 69.60 -12.63
CA SER A 706 63.33 70.68 -11.72
C SER A 706 64.81 70.56 -11.32
N GLN A 707 65.31 71.51 -10.53
CA GLN A 707 66.67 71.47 -9.99
C GLN A 707 66.86 70.27 -9.04
N VAL A 708 68.06 69.68 -9.06
CA VAL A 708 68.45 68.56 -8.19
C VAL A 708 69.27 69.12 -7.02
N GLU A 709 68.71 69.09 -5.81
CA GLU A 709 69.36 69.62 -4.60
C GLU A 709 70.10 68.52 -3.82
N ALA A 710 71.43 68.48 -3.94
CA ALA A 710 72.27 67.49 -3.28
C ALA A 710 72.61 67.87 -1.81
N LEU A 711 71.66 67.65 -0.90
CA LEU A 711 71.71 68.07 0.52
C LEU A 711 72.96 67.65 1.33
N LYS A 712 73.72 66.64 0.88
CA LYS A 712 74.98 66.19 1.51
C LYS A 712 76.13 65.96 0.50
N GLY A 713 76.04 66.61 -0.67
CA GLY A 713 76.95 66.38 -1.79
C GLY A 713 76.48 65.26 -2.73
N MET A 714 77.07 65.21 -3.92
CA MET A 714 76.77 64.24 -4.98
C MET A 714 78.09 63.76 -5.59
N GLN A 715 78.31 62.44 -5.57
CA GLN A 715 79.48 61.81 -6.17
C GLN A 715 79.11 61.31 -7.58
N LEU A 716 79.86 61.75 -8.59
CA LEU A 716 79.63 61.45 -10.01
C LEU A 716 80.80 60.63 -10.57
N ASP A 717 80.78 59.32 -10.35
CA ASP A 717 81.77 58.41 -10.93
C ASP A 717 81.33 57.96 -12.33
N GLY A 718 81.76 58.70 -13.35
CA GLY A 718 81.47 58.40 -14.76
C GLY A 718 81.89 59.51 -15.72
N THR A 719 81.79 59.24 -17.03
CA THR A 719 82.10 60.23 -18.08
C THR A 719 80.96 61.25 -18.19
N LEU A 720 81.12 62.41 -17.54
CA LEU A 720 80.13 63.48 -17.53
C LEU A 720 80.08 64.23 -18.87
N ASN A 721 79.29 63.72 -19.82
CA ASN A 721 79.22 64.22 -21.19
C ASN A 721 78.25 65.42 -21.31
N MET A 722 78.64 66.56 -20.74
CA MET A 722 77.88 67.82 -20.76
C MET A 722 78.07 68.60 -22.07
N ASP A 723 77.03 69.28 -22.54
CA ASP A 723 77.18 70.25 -23.64
C ASP A 723 77.85 71.54 -23.13
N TYR A 724 78.49 72.30 -24.02
CA TYR A 724 79.35 73.44 -23.65
C TYR A 724 78.62 74.51 -22.83
N ASN A 725 77.30 74.67 -23.03
CA ASN A 725 76.47 75.64 -22.32
C ASN A 725 76.09 75.19 -20.90
N ASP A 726 76.06 73.89 -20.62
CA ASP A 726 75.68 73.35 -19.32
C ASP A 726 76.84 73.47 -18.32
N ILE A 727 78.07 73.30 -18.79
CA ILE A 727 79.31 73.48 -18.02
C ILE A 727 79.37 74.89 -17.39
N VAL A 728 78.91 75.92 -18.11
CA VAL A 728 78.91 77.31 -17.63
C VAL A 728 77.96 77.52 -16.46
N ASN A 729 76.83 76.81 -16.41
CA ASN A 729 75.88 76.88 -15.30
C ASN A 729 76.28 75.96 -14.12
N ALA A 730 76.86 74.79 -14.41
CA ALA A 730 77.34 73.84 -13.40
C ALA A 730 78.44 74.45 -12.50
N ALA A 731 79.31 75.30 -13.05
CA ALA A 731 80.37 75.97 -12.31
C ALA A 731 79.88 76.99 -11.26
N VAL A 732 78.60 77.39 -11.27
CA VAL A 732 78.05 78.41 -10.36
C VAL A 732 77.68 77.84 -8.99
N ASN A 733 77.43 76.52 -8.87
CA ASN A 733 76.93 75.90 -7.63
C ASN A 733 77.73 74.65 -7.21
N ASN A 734 78.94 74.86 -6.68
CA ASN A 734 79.65 73.93 -5.77
C ASN A 734 79.84 72.45 -6.20
N ILE A 735 79.80 72.11 -7.49
CA ILE A 735 80.13 70.75 -7.94
C ILE A 735 81.65 70.51 -7.82
N GLN A 736 82.05 69.63 -6.90
CA GLN A 736 83.43 69.14 -6.82
C GLN A 736 83.69 68.11 -7.92
N ILE A 737 84.27 68.56 -9.04
CA ILE A 737 84.74 67.67 -10.10
C ILE A 737 86.05 67.00 -9.65
N GLY A 738 86.00 65.69 -9.41
CA GLY A 738 87.18 64.88 -9.09
C GLY A 738 88.13 64.72 -10.29
N ASN A 739 89.44 64.69 -10.01
CA ASN A 739 90.56 64.38 -10.92
C ASN A 739 90.26 64.31 -12.44
N ILE A 740 90.35 65.45 -13.12
CA ILE A 740 90.41 65.48 -14.59
C ILE A 740 91.74 64.86 -15.04
N ALA A 741 91.68 63.68 -15.65
CA ALA A 741 92.86 63.07 -16.30
C ALA A 741 93.25 63.90 -17.55
N PRO A 742 94.54 64.20 -17.76
CA PRO A 742 94.98 65.08 -18.84
C PRO A 742 94.88 64.40 -20.22
N ILE A 743 93.81 64.67 -20.96
CA ILE A 743 93.67 64.26 -22.36
C ILE A 743 94.62 65.10 -23.21
N GLY A 744 95.69 64.48 -23.71
CA GLY A 744 96.69 65.13 -24.55
C GLY A 744 96.21 65.43 -25.97
N GLY A 745 95.54 66.57 -26.17
CA GLY A 745 95.11 67.07 -27.48
C GLY A 745 94.93 68.59 -27.46
N GLY A 746 95.59 69.32 -28.37
CA GLY A 746 95.76 70.77 -28.27
C GLY A 746 94.46 71.58 -28.32
N ILE A 747 94.14 72.26 -27.22
CA ILE A 747 93.06 73.25 -27.12
C ILE A 747 93.47 74.60 -27.76
N ASN A 748 92.66 75.07 -28.71
CA ASN A 748 92.75 76.41 -29.29
C ASN A 748 91.55 77.26 -28.84
N ASN A 749 91.81 78.47 -28.35
CA ASN A 749 90.85 79.56 -28.11
C ASN A 749 89.45 79.20 -27.57
N SER A 750 89.33 79.17 -26.24
CA SER A 750 88.10 79.62 -25.56
C SER A 750 88.47 80.65 -24.50
N VAL A 751 87.92 81.87 -24.63
CA VAL A 751 88.21 82.98 -23.70
C VAL A 751 87.32 82.85 -22.47
N ILE A 752 87.90 82.51 -21.32
CA ILE A 752 87.18 82.52 -20.04
C ILE A 752 86.97 83.97 -19.62
N ASN A 753 85.71 84.40 -19.64
CA ASN A 753 85.32 85.79 -19.41
C ASN A 753 84.74 85.93 -17.99
N PHE A 754 85.59 86.32 -17.03
CA PHE A 754 85.18 86.45 -15.62
C PHE A 754 84.38 87.74 -15.40
N SER A 755 83.08 87.62 -15.15
CA SER A 755 82.19 88.75 -14.85
C SER A 755 82.25 89.15 -13.37
N ASN A 756 82.89 90.30 -13.07
CA ASN A 756 82.77 91.12 -11.86
C ASN A 756 82.34 90.42 -10.55
N GLU A 757 83.16 89.52 -9.99
CA GLU A 757 83.05 89.16 -8.58
C GLU A 757 84.39 88.78 -7.94
N THR A 758 84.50 88.88 -6.62
CA THR A 758 85.78 88.78 -5.91
C THR A 758 86.13 87.34 -5.60
N VAL A 759 86.94 86.71 -6.47
CA VAL A 759 87.39 85.32 -6.29
C VAL A 759 88.39 85.21 -5.13
N GLY A 760 87.89 84.85 -3.95
CA GLY A 760 88.71 84.50 -2.80
C GLY A 760 89.34 83.12 -2.95
N THR A 761 90.65 83.06 -3.22
CA THR A 761 91.41 81.79 -3.22
C THR A 761 92.18 81.63 -1.91
N HIS A 762 92.44 80.38 -1.50
CA HIS A 762 92.94 80.04 -0.16
C HIS A 762 94.42 80.43 0.11
N ASN A 763 95.06 81.23 -0.75
CA ASN A 763 96.45 81.67 -0.61
C ASN A 763 96.77 83.06 -1.23
N GLY A 764 95.76 83.90 -1.52
CA GLY A 764 96.03 85.29 -1.97
C GLY A 764 94.83 86.01 -2.59
N ILE A 765 94.96 87.33 -2.73
CA ILE A 765 93.96 88.20 -3.38
C ILE A 765 94.54 88.74 -4.69
N LEU A 766 93.83 88.55 -5.79
CA LEU A 766 94.10 89.19 -7.08
C LEU A 766 93.12 90.37 -7.27
N ILE A 767 93.66 91.58 -7.40
CA ILE A 767 92.88 92.79 -7.70
C ILE A 767 93.21 93.24 -9.12
N GLY A 768 92.26 93.07 -10.03
CA GLY A 768 92.40 93.40 -11.45
C GLY A 768 91.57 94.62 -11.85
N ALA A 769 92.15 95.46 -12.72
CA ALA A 769 91.40 96.33 -13.61
C ALA A 769 91.64 95.84 -15.05
N GLY A 770 90.68 96.06 -15.96
CA GLY A 770 90.67 95.40 -17.27
C GLY A 770 91.94 95.62 -18.10
N SER A 771 92.27 94.62 -18.93
CA SER A 771 93.36 94.63 -19.94
C SER A 771 94.77 94.96 -19.41
N GLY A 772 95.50 93.93 -18.99
CA GLY A 772 96.97 93.94 -18.87
C GLY A 772 97.56 94.56 -17.60
N HIS A 773 96.73 94.86 -16.60
CA HIS A 773 97.12 95.57 -15.38
C HIS A 773 96.50 94.91 -14.13
N GLY A 774 97.26 94.76 -13.05
CA GLY A 774 96.74 94.17 -11.81
C GLY A 774 97.74 94.09 -10.66
N ILE A 775 97.23 93.78 -9.48
CA ILE A 775 98.01 93.59 -8.25
C ILE A 775 97.68 92.21 -7.67
N PHE A 776 98.70 91.40 -7.41
CA PHE A 776 98.55 90.15 -6.65
C PHE A 776 99.15 90.32 -5.25
N ILE A 777 98.36 90.06 -4.23
CA ILE A 777 98.74 90.15 -2.82
C ILE A 777 98.82 88.72 -2.28
N GLY A 778 100.06 88.21 -2.16
CA GLY A 778 100.36 87.01 -1.38
C GLY A 778 100.64 87.34 0.10
N PRO A 779 100.78 86.34 0.98
CA PRO A 779 100.95 86.56 2.42
C PRO A 779 102.20 87.38 2.77
N ASP A 780 103.32 87.14 2.08
CA ASP A 780 104.63 87.77 2.40
C ASP A 780 105.16 88.71 1.30
N THR A 781 104.46 88.89 0.16
CA THR A 781 104.94 89.69 -0.98
C THR A 781 103.81 90.18 -1.87
N ILE A 782 103.93 91.43 -2.36
CA ILE A 782 103.03 92.03 -3.36
C ILE A 782 103.71 92.01 -4.73
N PHE A 783 103.00 91.53 -5.74
CA PHE A 783 103.43 91.56 -7.14
C PHE A 783 102.56 92.50 -7.97
N LEU A 784 103.21 93.23 -8.88
CA LEU A 784 102.62 94.14 -9.84
C LEU A 784 102.63 93.50 -11.23
N LEU A 785 101.50 93.57 -11.92
CA LEU A 785 101.31 93.07 -13.28
C LEU A 785 101.17 94.26 -14.22
N PHE A 786 102.11 94.42 -15.16
CA PHE A 786 102.13 95.50 -16.14
C PHE A 786 102.61 94.97 -17.49
N GLY A 787 101.82 95.18 -18.56
CA GLY A 787 102.28 95.03 -19.95
C GLY A 787 102.76 93.61 -20.35
N GLY A 788 102.42 92.58 -19.58
CA GLY A 788 102.90 91.20 -19.77
C GLY A 788 104.09 90.79 -18.88
N GLY A 789 104.63 91.71 -18.07
CA GLY A 789 105.64 91.43 -17.04
C GLY A 789 105.04 91.25 -15.65
N VAL A 790 105.77 90.52 -14.79
CA VAL A 790 105.45 90.32 -13.36
C VAL A 790 106.61 90.87 -12.54
N TYR A 791 106.33 91.84 -11.66
CA TYR A 791 107.34 92.59 -10.92
C TYR A 791 107.10 92.49 -9.41
N ASN A 792 108.14 92.23 -8.61
CA ASN A 792 108.04 92.29 -7.16
C ASN A 792 108.04 93.76 -6.70
N MET A 793 107.00 94.20 -6.00
CA MET A 793 106.85 95.58 -5.56
C MET A 793 108.03 96.07 -4.70
N TYR A 794 108.67 95.20 -3.92
CA TYR A 794 109.82 95.57 -3.09
C TYR A 794 111.06 95.97 -3.91
N GLU A 795 111.33 95.27 -5.02
CA GLU A 795 112.45 95.62 -5.91
C GLU A 795 112.13 96.85 -6.79
N VAL A 796 110.85 97.05 -7.17
CA VAL A 796 110.41 98.30 -7.83
C VAL A 796 110.54 99.51 -6.90
N ILE A 797 110.24 99.37 -5.60
CA ILE A 797 110.41 100.46 -4.63
C ILE A 797 111.90 100.79 -4.41
N LYS A 798 112.81 99.79 -4.49
CA LYS A 798 114.26 100.05 -4.48
C LYS A 798 114.75 100.83 -5.70
N SER A 799 114.33 100.46 -6.92
CA SER A 799 114.87 101.05 -8.16
C SER A 799 114.47 102.51 -8.38
N ILE A 800 113.36 102.96 -7.78
CA ILE A 800 112.97 104.38 -7.73
C ILE A 800 114.08 105.25 -7.07
N GLY A 801 114.90 104.67 -6.19
CA GLY A 801 116.06 105.36 -5.60
C GLY A 801 117.31 105.44 -6.49
N THR A 802 117.40 104.67 -7.58
CA THR A 802 118.58 104.59 -8.45
C THR A 802 118.39 105.22 -9.84
N GLY A 803 117.17 105.65 -10.18
CA GLY A 803 116.89 106.41 -11.40
C GLY A 803 116.67 105.57 -12.66
N GLU A 804 116.40 104.27 -12.51
CA GLU A 804 116.02 103.39 -13.62
C GLU A 804 114.51 103.46 -13.88
N THR A 805 114.10 103.55 -15.16
CA THR A 805 112.69 103.49 -15.57
C THR A 805 112.26 102.04 -15.79
N TRP A 806 111.15 101.64 -15.18
CA TRP A 806 110.49 100.34 -15.30
C TRP A 806 109.13 100.49 -15.99
#